data_AF-A0A1G6XXP3-F1
#
_entry.id   AF-A0A1G6XXP3-F1
#
_cell.length_a   1.000
_cell.length_b   1.000
_cell.length_c   1.000
_cell.angle_alpha   90.00
_cell.angle_beta   90.00
_cell.angle_gamma   90.00
#
_symmetry.space_group_name_H-M   'P 1'
#
loop_
_entity.id
_entity.type
_entity.pdbx_description
1 polymer ?
#
loop_
_entity_poly.entity_id
_entity_poly.type
_entity_poly.pdbx_seq_one_letter_code
_entity_poly.pdbx_strand_id
1 'polypeptide(L)'
;MITRTHIAVPLIVAMLLSVLVGFQVVTTASTAVAAPVTGFDPGLIISDAVMNESSTMSAGDIQSFLNTKGASCSAGAGYTCIKHYVETTPTRAADALCTGAYVGTANESAAAIIAKVSGACGINPQVLLVTLQKEQGLVTATAGKTAATYSRALGFGCPDNAGGACDPSYAGFANQVYSAAKQLKRYAANPTSYSYRAGRTNTVLWHPNTTCGSSQVYIQNQATASLYNYTPYRPNAAALAAGYGTGDSCSSYGNRNFHLYFTEWFGSSVQRTPFGVVDSVSSASGVGSIRVRGWALDPDTSASINVHVYVDGKVATASLADGSRPDVASVYGNGAAHGFDVNIPSSGGTHSVCVYAIDSSKGANTYLGCSTVTVTNQAPRGTFDNATPTPGAVQVRGWALDPDTTAPISVHIYVDGKMSRATVSDSPRADIGRAFGLGDNHGFDTLVPVSNGSHTVCVYAIDASGGSNPLVGCRVVTVINVAPTGSFDSLVSTGPGTMQVRGWAFDRDTTDPISVHVYVDGKVAKGVTANTSRPDVARVHAVSETHGFDTSLATIAGAHTVCVYAIDSSGGSNPNLGCRTVTVENSVTSGSVDQVSGNLATAGGGGKPSTSASVTATGWAWDLDSDAPVFVELLLDQAVIASGTASVRRTDVGGISRTDVGFSLTAPAVPGSHEVCIRATDPTTKERVNLGCKTVVVPNTAANGVIDEASASSGTINVRGWAHDLDTTSPVAVHVYLDGAHVASLLANGDRPDIDNTFGTGRQHGFATSIPAQPGTHTVRVYAIGWPAGSGNPIIESRTVTVN
;
A
#
# COMPACT_ATOMS: atom_id res chain seq x y z
N MET A 1 -21.78 -29.47 -28.85
CA MET A 1 -22.94 -30.36 -28.63
C MET A 1 -22.55 -31.78 -29.05
N ILE A 2 -22.77 -32.74 -28.15
CA ILE A 2 -22.89 -34.20 -28.36
C ILE A 2 -21.68 -34.90 -29.03
N THR A 3 -20.93 -35.69 -28.25
CA THR A 3 -20.88 -37.16 -28.40
C THR A 3 -20.23 -37.81 -27.17
N ARG A 4 -20.96 -38.75 -26.57
CA ARG A 4 -20.57 -39.69 -25.52
C ARG A 4 -19.83 -40.88 -26.13
N THR A 5 -18.96 -41.54 -25.34
CA THR A 5 -18.83 -43.00 -25.38
C THR A 5 -18.43 -43.52 -23.99
N HIS A 6 -19.31 -44.37 -23.45
CA HIS A 6 -19.12 -45.19 -22.25
C HIS A 6 -18.62 -46.58 -22.66
N ILE A 7 -17.78 -47.22 -21.83
CA ILE A 7 -17.51 -48.67 -21.89
C ILE A 7 -17.96 -49.29 -20.57
N ALA A 8 -18.68 -50.40 -20.67
CA ALA A 8 -19.35 -51.14 -19.60
C ALA A 8 -18.67 -52.53 -19.36
N VAL A 9 -18.50 -52.91 -18.07
CA VAL A 9 -19.00 -54.11 -17.33
C VAL A 9 -18.67 -55.52 -17.93
N PRO A 10 -18.28 -56.60 -17.17
CA PRO A 10 -19.04 -57.11 -16.02
C PRO A 10 -18.33 -57.77 -14.81
N LEU A 11 -19.07 -57.73 -13.70
CA LEU A 11 -19.02 -58.60 -12.52
C LEU A 11 -19.43 -60.05 -12.87
N ILE A 12 -18.79 -61.04 -12.23
CA ILE A 12 -19.28 -62.42 -12.14
C ILE A 12 -19.50 -62.75 -10.65
N VAL A 13 -20.73 -63.15 -10.33
CA VAL A 13 -21.16 -63.72 -9.05
C VAL A 13 -21.25 -65.25 -9.23
N ALA A 14 -20.69 -66.01 -8.29
CA ALA A 14 -20.98 -67.43 -8.14
C ALA A 14 -21.17 -67.78 -6.66
N MET A 15 -22.41 -68.12 -6.28
CA MET A 15 -22.77 -68.81 -5.05
C MET A 15 -22.52 -70.32 -5.22
N LEU A 16 -21.93 -70.97 -4.21
CA LEU A 16 -22.08 -72.41 -3.98
C LEU A 16 -22.05 -72.70 -2.47
N LEU A 17 -23.11 -73.35 -2.01
CA LEU A 17 -23.36 -73.79 -0.63
C LEU A 17 -22.71 -75.16 -0.35
N SER A 18 -22.36 -75.36 0.93
CA SER A 18 -22.24 -76.63 1.68
C SER A 18 -21.16 -77.66 1.31
N VAL A 19 -20.19 -77.89 2.20
CA VAL A 19 -20.10 -79.06 3.12
C VAL A 19 -19.12 -78.70 4.27
N LEU A 20 -19.62 -78.65 5.51
CA LEU A 20 -18.78 -78.61 6.71
C LEU A 20 -18.33 -80.05 7.02
N VAL A 21 -17.06 -80.38 6.74
CA VAL A 21 -16.37 -81.51 7.38
C VAL A 21 -15.43 -80.93 8.42
N GLY A 22 -15.70 -81.22 9.69
CA GLY A 22 -14.85 -80.82 10.81
C GLY A 22 -13.50 -81.52 10.74
N PHE A 23 -12.50 -80.85 10.16
CA PHE A 23 -11.10 -81.18 10.38
C PHE A 23 -10.68 -80.51 11.68
N GLN A 24 -10.54 -81.29 12.75
CA GLN A 24 -9.81 -80.86 13.93
C GLN A 24 -8.33 -80.78 13.55
N VAL A 25 -7.88 -79.58 13.16
CA VAL A 25 -6.45 -79.28 13.11
C VAL A 25 -5.98 -79.23 14.56
N VAL A 26 -5.33 -80.30 15.01
CA VAL A 26 -4.49 -80.27 16.21
C VAL A 26 -3.34 -79.31 15.88
N THR A 27 -3.51 -78.03 16.19
CA THR A 27 -2.39 -77.09 16.21
C THR A 27 -1.51 -77.48 17.39
N THR A 28 -0.45 -78.25 17.13
CA THR A 28 0.68 -78.29 18.04
C THR A 28 1.18 -76.86 18.17
N ALA A 29 0.97 -76.24 19.33
CA ALA A 29 1.56 -74.94 19.62
C ALA A 29 3.08 -75.10 19.52
N SER A 30 3.69 -74.60 18.44
CA SER A 30 5.13 -74.43 18.41
C SER A 30 5.46 -73.44 19.52
N THR A 31 6.22 -73.88 20.51
CA THR A 31 6.79 -73.00 21.52
C THR A 31 7.58 -71.91 20.79
N ALA A 32 7.12 -70.65 20.90
CA ALA A 32 7.85 -69.52 20.36
C ALA A 32 9.21 -69.46 21.06
N VAL A 33 10.29 -69.77 20.32
CA VAL A 33 11.65 -69.57 20.82
C VAL A 33 11.87 -68.06 20.89
N ALA A 34 12.24 -67.56 22.07
CA ALA A 34 12.53 -66.14 22.24
C ALA A 34 13.65 -65.72 21.28
N ALA A 35 13.50 -64.56 20.66
CA ALA A 35 14.49 -64.04 19.72
C ALA A 35 15.85 -63.84 20.42
N PRO A 36 16.98 -64.13 19.75
CA PRO A 36 18.30 -63.93 20.32
C PRO A 36 18.55 -62.45 20.64
N VAL A 37 19.38 -62.18 21.65
CA VAL A 37 19.76 -60.82 22.04
C VAL A 37 20.63 -60.21 20.93
N THR A 38 20.19 -59.08 20.38
CA THR A 38 20.97 -58.27 19.42
C THR A 38 21.52 -57.01 20.09
N GLY A 39 22.64 -56.49 19.58
CA GLY A 39 23.23 -55.22 20.04
C GLY A 39 23.87 -55.24 21.44
N PHE A 40 24.04 -56.41 22.07
CA PHE A 40 24.71 -56.52 23.37
C PHE A 40 26.24 -56.45 23.22
N ASP A 41 26.85 -55.33 23.62
CA ASP A 41 28.30 -55.19 23.76
C ASP A 41 28.70 -55.40 25.23
N PRO A 42 29.45 -56.46 25.59
CA PRO A 42 29.92 -56.65 26.96
C PRO A 42 30.85 -55.52 27.45
N GLY A 43 31.52 -54.80 26.55
CA GLY A 43 32.37 -53.67 26.90
C GLY A 43 31.62 -52.36 27.12
N LEU A 44 30.37 -52.25 26.64
CA LEU A 44 29.54 -51.04 26.66
C LEU A 44 28.06 -51.41 26.83
N ILE A 45 27.69 -51.90 28.01
CA ILE A 45 26.29 -52.28 28.31
C ILE A 45 25.40 -51.03 28.42
N ILE A 46 25.94 -49.93 28.94
CA ILE A 46 25.27 -48.63 29.05
C ILE A 46 26.32 -47.51 28.95
N SER A 47 25.99 -46.41 28.28
CA SER A 47 26.88 -45.24 28.20
C SER A 47 26.89 -44.43 29.52
N ASP A 48 27.96 -43.68 29.79
CA ASP A 48 28.02 -42.78 30.95
C ASP A 48 26.96 -41.67 30.84
N ALA A 49 26.70 -41.18 29.62
CA ALA A 49 25.66 -40.20 29.33
C ALA A 49 24.27 -40.75 29.70
N VAL A 50 23.91 -41.94 29.23
CA VAL A 50 22.60 -42.54 29.51
C VAL A 50 22.46 -42.93 30.99
N MET A 51 23.52 -43.41 31.66
CA MET A 51 23.46 -43.75 33.09
C MET A 51 23.21 -42.54 33.99
N ASN A 52 23.82 -41.40 33.66
CA ASN A 52 23.81 -40.21 34.51
C ASN A 52 22.75 -39.16 34.10
N GLU A 53 21.96 -39.39 33.06
CA GLU A 53 20.89 -38.49 32.64
C GLU A 53 19.66 -38.62 33.56
N SER A 54 19.65 -37.89 34.68
CA SER A 54 18.59 -37.96 35.68
C SER A 54 17.25 -37.34 35.24
N SER A 55 17.22 -36.59 34.14
CA SER A 55 16.02 -35.85 33.72
C SER A 55 15.17 -36.58 32.66
N THR A 56 15.49 -37.82 32.31
CA THR A 56 14.76 -38.60 31.28
C THR A 56 13.29 -38.83 31.57
N MET A 57 12.87 -38.86 32.84
CA MET A 57 11.47 -39.08 33.24
C MET A 57 11.09 -38.26 34.47
N SER A 58 9.96 -37.55 34.41
CA SER A 58 9.34 -36.95 35.58
C SER A 58 8.63 -38.00 36.45
N ALA A 59 8.23 -37.63 37.68
CA ALA A 59 7.42 -38.52 38.52
C ALA A 59 6.10 -38.94 37.84
N GLY A 60 5.51 -38.06 37.03
CA GLY A 60 4.30 -38.36 36.25
C GLY A 60 4.57 -39.36 35.12
N ASP A 61 5.69 -39.23 34.42
CA ASP A 61 6.10 -40.17 33.36
C ASP A 61 6.37 -41.56 33.94
N ILE A 62 7.05 -41.62 35.09
CA ILE A 62 7.31 -42.88 35.80
C ILE A 62 6.00 -43.52 36.25
N GLN A 63 5.07 -42.75 36.81
CA GLN A 63 3.77 -43.29 37.24
C GLN A 63 3.00 -43.84 36.05
N SER A 64 3.00 -43.13 34.92
CA SER A 64 2.36 -43.58 33.68
C SER A 64 2.99 -44.87 33.15
N PHE A 65 4.32 -44.93 33.15
CA PHE A 65 5.07 -46.13 32.78
C PHE A 65 4.71 -47.34 33.66
N LEU A 66 4.67 -47.16 35.00
CA LEU A 66 4.29 -48.22 35.94
C LEU A 66 2.84 -48.65 35.75
N ASN A 67 1.92 -47.73 35.46
CA ASN A 67 0.53 -48.04 35.15
C ASN A 67 0.41 -48.91 33.89
N THR A 68 1.17 -48.59 32.85
CA THR A 68 1.16 -49.32 31.57
C THR A 68 1.83 -50.69 31.68
N LYS A 69 3.08 -50.75 32.15
CA LYS A 69 3.83 -52.02 32.22
C LYS A 69 3.32 -52.95 33.31
N GLY A 70 2.76 -52.41 34.39
CA GLY A 70 2.12 -53.14 35.48
C GLY A 70 0.61 -53.27 35.34
N ALA A 71 0.03 -53.02 34.15
CA ALA A 71 -1.42 -53.01 33.94
C ALA A 71 -2.09 -54.31 34.43
N SER A 72 -1.48 -55.46 34.15
CA SER A 72 -1.96 -56.78 34.54
C SER A 72 -1.82 -57.11 36.03
N CYS A 73 -1.15 -56.27 36.82
CA CYS A 73 -1.01 -56.51 38.25
C CYS A 73 -2.33 -56.31 39.00
N SER A 74 -2.77 -57.34 39.73
CA SER A 74 -3.87 -57.28 40.69
C SER A 74 -3.36 -57.31 42.14
N ALA A 75 -3.90 -56.44 42.99
CA ALA A 75 -3.59 -56.42 44.41
C ALA A 75 -4.34 -57.53 45.16
N GLY A 76 -3.80 -57.96 46.30
CA GLY A 76 -4.41 -58.96 47.19
C GLY A 76 -4.21 -58.58 48.65
N ALA A 77 -4.85 -59.29 49.58
CA ALA A 77 -4.72 -59.00 51.01
C ALA A 77 -3.25 -59.11 51.47
N GLY A 78 -2.62 -57.97 51.80
CA GLY A 78 -1.19 -57.90 52.16
C GLY A 78 -0.22 -57.86 50.97
N TYR A 79 -0.72 -57.72 49.74
CA TYR A 79 0.05 -57.69 48.49
C TYR A 79 -0.27 -56.45 47.67
N THR A 80 0.74 -55.63 47.38
CA THR A 80 0.58 -54.34 46.68
C THR A 80 1.27 -54.38 45.32
N CYS A 81 0.62 -53.85 44.28
CA CYS A 81 1.23 -53.60 42.98
C CYS A 81 2.06 -52.31 43.01
N ILE A 82 3.24 -52.27 42.37
CA ILE A 82 4.15 -51.12 42.46
C ILE A 82 3.51 -49.80 41.98
N LYS A 83 2.61 -49.87 40.99
CA LYS A 83 1.82 -48.74 40.50
C LYS A 83 0.90 -48.10 41.56
N HIS A 84 0.55 -48.83 42.61
CA HIS A 84 -0.26 -48.39 43.75
C HIS A 84 0.52 -48.34 45.07
N TYR A 85 1.83 -48.57 45.02
CA TYR A 85 2.66 -48.56 46.22
C TYR A 85 2.81 -47.14 46.75
N VAL A 86 2.66 -46.99 48.07
CA VAL A 86 2.93 -45.75 48.80
C VAL A 86 3.68 -46.02 50.09
N GLU A 87 4.57 -45.11 50.48
CA GLU A 87 5.18 -45.10 51.81
C GLU A 87 5.50 -43.67 52.28
N THR A 88 5.64 -43.48 53.60
CA THR A 88 6.13 -42.22 54.16
C THR A 88 7.65 -42.26 54.23
N THR A 89 8.32 -41.27 53.64
CA THR A 89 9.78 -41.24 53.53
C THR A 89 10.40 -40.13 54.38
N PRO A 90 11.63 -40.32 54.89
CA PRO A 90 12.37 -39.27 55.58
C PRO A 90 13.09 -38.34 54.60
N THR A 91 13.31 -37.08 55.02
CA THR A 91 14.23 -36.16 54.32
C THR A 91 15.67 -36.60 54.52
N ARG A 92 16.47 -36.58 53.44
CA ARG A 92 17.91 -36.87 53.42
C ARG A 92 18.65 -35.68 52.83
N ALA A 93 19.66 -35.18 53.53
CA ALA A 93 20.53 -34.13 53.03
C ALA A 93 21.37 -34.63 51.84
N ALA A 94 21.81 -33.70 50.99
CA ALA A 94 22.79 -33.97 49.96
C ALA A 94 24.14 -34.41 50.57
N ASP A 95 24.88 -35.23 49.84
CA ASP A 95 26.26 -35.59 50.16
C ASP A 95 27.13 -35.71 48.89
N ALA A 96 28.37 -36.17 49.05
CA ALA A 96 29.35 -36.24 47.97
C ALA A 96 28.98 -37.25 46.84
N LEU A 97 28.08 -38.21 47.10
CA LEU A 97 27.66 -39.21 46.12
C LEU A 97 26.27 -38.91 45.55
N CYS A 98 25.36 -38.46 46.39
CA CYS A 98 24.05 -37.94 45.99
C CYS A 98 23.98 -36.45 46.32
N THR A 99 24.37 -35.62 45.37
CA THR A 99 24.59 -34.18 45.55
C THR A 99 23.31 -33.36 45.64
N GLY A 100 22.15 -33.95 45.33
CA GLY A 100 20.84 -33.35 45.59
C GLY A 100 20.24 -33.86 46.90
N ALA A 101 19.47 -33.01 47.58
CA ALA A 101 18.72 -33.42 48.76
C ALA A 101 17.46 -34.20 48.35
N TYR A 102 17.14 -35.25 49.12
CA TYR A 102 15.85 -35.95 49.01
C TYR A 102 14.90 -35.34 50.04
N VAL A 103 13.83 -34.69 49.62
CA VAL A 103 12.82 -34.15 50.54
C VAL A 103 11.72 -35.19 50.73
N GLY A 104 11.59 -35.70 51.97
CA GLY A 104 10.63 -36.72 52.33
C GLY A 104 9.20 -36.18 52.44
N THR A 105 8.22 -37.04 52.24
CA THR A 105 6.78 -36.68 52.32
C THR A 105 5.97 -37.89 52.79
N ALA A 106 4.78 -37.65 53.34
CA ALA A 106 3.86 -38.73 53.68
C ALA A 106 3.19 -39.30 52.41
N ASN A 107 2.96 -40.62 52.39
CA ASN A 107 2.26 -41.34 51.31
C ASN A 107 2.83 -41.10 49.90
N GLU A 108 4.17 -41.07 49.76
CA GLU A 108 4.80 -40.95 48.45
C GLU A 108 4.60 -42.20 47.61
N SER A 109 4.21 -42.02 46.35
CA SER A 109 4.13 -43.13 45.40
C SER A 109 5.52 -43.66 45.05
N ALA A 110 5.60 -44.93 44.62
CA ALA A 110 6.85 -45.48 44.09
C ALA A 110 7.45 -44.62 42.96
N ALA A 111 6.60 -44.02 42.12
CA ALA A 111 7.05 -43.13 41.05
C ALA A 111 7.70 -41.84 41.56
N ALA A 112 7.12 -41.21 42.59
CA ALA A 112 7.70 -40.01 43.21
C ALA A 112 9.05 -40.33 43.88
N ILE A 113 9.15 -41.48 44.55
CA ILE A 113 10.38 -41.95 45.19
C ILE A 113 11.48 -42.14 44.14
N ILE A 114 11.20 -42.86 43.04
CA ILE A 114 12.18 -43.08 41.97
C ILE A 114 12.65 -41.76 41.36
N ALA A 115 11.72 -40.83 41.07
CA ALA A 115 12.07 -39.52 40.51
C ALA A 115 12.97 -38.71 41.47
N LYS A 116 12.60 -38.63 42.75
CA LYS A 116 13.36 -37.89 43.75
C LYS A 116 14.73 -38.50 44.00
N VAL A 117 14.86 -39.83 44.04
CA VAL A 117 16.17 -40.50 44.14
C VAL A 117 17.02 -40.23 42.90
N SER A 118 16.42 -40.28 41.71
CA SER A 118 17.11 -40.02 40.44
C SER A 118 17.70 -38.61 40.42
N GLY A 119 16.92 -37.61 40.81
CA GLY A 119 17.39 -36.22 40.94
C GLY A 119 18.42 -36.03 42.06
N ALA A 120 18.25 -36.70 43.21
CA ALA A 120 19.19 -36.60 44.33
C ALA A 120 20.56 -37.20 44.00
N CYS A 121 20.59 -38.34 43.31
CA CYS A 121 21.82 -39.08 43.03
C CYS A 121 22.38 -38.88 41.61
N GLY A 122 21.67 -38.16 40.74
CA GLY A 122 22.08 -37.99 39.34
C GLY A 122 22.21 -39.33 38.61
N ILE A 123 21.19 -40.18 38.73
CA ILE A 123 21.07 -41.46 38.04
C ILE A 123 19.80 -41.42 37.19
N ASN A 124 19.87 -41.97 35.99
CA ASN A 124 18.71 -42.07 35.11
C ASN A 124 17.58 -42.94 35.73
N PRO A 125 16.35 -42.42 35.90
CA PRO A 125 15.22 -43.17 36.47
C PRO A 125 14.90 -44.46 35.72
N GLN A 126 15.18 -44.53 34.41
CA GLN A 126 15.02 -45.73 33.58
C GLN A 126 15.94 -46.87 34.05
N VAL A 127 17.17 -46.56 34.49
CA VAL A 127 18.11 -47.54 35.05
C VAL A 127 17.53 -48.15 36.33
N LEU A 128 16.92 -47.33 37.19
CA LEU A 128 16.30 -47.79 38.43
C LEU A 128 15.09 -48.68 38.15
N LEU A 129 14.24 -48.30 37.18
CA LEU A 129 13.08 -49.10 36.75
C LEU A 129 13.49 -50.46 36.19
N VAL A 130 14.50 -50.50 35.31
CA VAL A 130 15.04 -51.75 34.76
C VAL A 130 15.66 -52.60 35.87
N THR A 131 16.37 -51.99 36.81
CA THR A 131 16.98 -52.72 37.93
C THR A 131 15.91 -53.31 38.85
N LEU A 132 14.85 -52.56 39.18
CA LEU A 132 13.70 -53.06 39.93
C LEU A 132 13.06 -54.30 39.27
N GLN A 133 12.96 -54.30 37.95
CA GLN A 133 12.45 -55.44 37.20
C GLN A 133 13.43 -56.62 37.23
N LYS A 134 14.72 -56.37 36.98
CA LYS A 134 15.74 -57.40 36.93
C LYS A 134 15.92 -58.10 38.28
N GLU A 135 15.85 -57.36 39.39
CA GLU A 135 16.12 -57.87 40.73
C GLU A 135 14.90 -58.55 41.38
N GLN A 136 13.69 -57.99 41.23
CA GLN A 136 12.50 -58.47 41.95
C GLN A 136 11.26 -58.66 41.06
N GLY A 137 11.35 -58.40 39.76
CA GLY A 137 10.24 -58.54 38.80
C GLY A 137 9.04 -57.65 39.15
N LEU A 138 9.29 -56.47 39.73
CA LEU A 138 8.23 -55.63 40.31
C LEU A 138 7.40 -54.87 39.26
N VAL A 139 8.00 -54.47 38.14
CA VAL A 139 7.38 -53.56 37.17
C VAL A 139 6.30 -54.27 36.36
N THR A 140 6.56 -55.50 35.90
CA THR A 140 5.63 -56.28 35.07
C THR A 140 4.92 -57.40 35.85
N ALA A 141 4.91 -57.32 37.18
CA ALA A 141 4.26 -58.34 38.01
C ALA A 141 2.77 -58.48 37.65
N THR A 142 2.24 -59.71 37.64
CA THR A 142 0.81 -59.96 37.44
C THR A 142 0.02 -60.06 38.74
N ALA A 143 0.71 -60.25 39.87
CA ALA A 143 0.14 -60.23 41.21
C ALA A 143 0.97 -59.29 42.11
N GLY A 144 0.29 -58.62 43.04
CA GLY A 144 0.92 -57.76 44.04
C GLY A 144 1.99 -58.49 44.84
N LYS A 145 2.88 -57.72 45.48
CA LYS A 145 4.03 -58.23 46.24
C LYS A 145 3.94 -57.84 47.71
N THR A 146 4.54 -58.65 48.58
CA THR A 146 4.54 -58.42 50.03
C THR A 146 5.45 -57.26 50.42
N ALA A 147 5.22 -56.66 51.59
CA ALA A 147 6.12 -55.67 52.17
C ALA A 147 7.58 -56.19 52.29
N ALA A 148 7.76 -57.49 52.53
CA ALA A 148 9.08 -58.13 52.58
C ALA A 148 9.80 -58.20 51.22
N THR A 149 9.08 -58.09 50.11
CA THR A 149 9.65 -57.96 48.75
C THR A 149 10.09 -56.52 48.51
N TYR A 150 9.25 -55.55 48.87
CA TYR A 150 9.57 -54.12 48.75
C TYR A 150 10.75 -53.71 49.65
N SER A 151 10.93 -54.35 50.80
CA SER A 151 12.08 -54.09 51.68
C SER A 151 13.43 -54.56 51.12
N ARG A 152 13.42 -55.33 50.02
CA ARG A 152 14.61 -55.81 49.29
C ARG A 152 14.53 -55.53 47.78
N ALA A 153 13.79 -54.48 47.39
CA ALA A 153 13.37 -54.20 46.02
C ALA A 153 14.49 -54.18 44.96
N LEU A 154 15.72 -53.81 45.33
CA LEU A 154 16.89 -53.83 44.45
C LEU A 154 18.02 -54.74 44.96
N GLY A 155 17.77 -55.57 45.97
CA GLY A 155 18.75 -56.50 46.54
C GLY A 155 19.88 -55.85 47.36
N PHE A 156 19.78 -54.54 47.66
CA PHE A 156 20.86 -53.84 48.36
C PHE A 156 20.94 -54.27 49.83
N GLY A 157 22.13 -54.68 50.28
CA GLY A 157 22.36 -55.12 51.67
C GLY A 157 21.80 -56.51 51.99
N CYS A 158 21.48 -57.32 50.97
CA CYS A 158 21.00 -58.70 51.10
C CYS A 158 22.05 -59.68 50.58
N PRO A 159 22.77 -60.42 51.43
CA PRO A 159 23.77 -61.39 50.97
C PRO A 159 23.12 -62.64 50.35
N ASP A 160 23.73 -63.16 49.28
CA ASP A 160 23.22 -64.26 48.44
C ASP A 160 23.32 -65.67 49.08
N ASN A 161 23.86 -65.79 50.30
CA ASN A 161 23.97 -67.08 50.97
C ASN A 161 22.64 -67.47 51.63
N ALA A 162 22.24 -68.74 51.44
CA ALA A 162 21.04 -69.31 52.05
C ALA A 162 21.14 -69.29 53.59
N GLY A 163 20.69 -68.19 54.20
CA GLY A 163 20.78 -67.92 55.65
C GLY A 163 21.10 -66.46 56.00
N GLY A 164 21.50 -65.62 55.04
CA GLY A 164 21.77 -64.21 55.27
C GLY A 164 20.52 -63.37 55.42
N ALA A 165 20.29 -62.80 56.61
CA ALA A 165 19.28 -61.74 56.76
C ALA A 165 19.77 -60.48 56.05
N CYS A 166 18.89 -59.81 55.27
CA CYS A 166 19.19 -58.49 54.75
C CYS A 166 19.45 -57.52 55.91
N ASP A 167 20.43 -56.62 55.77
CA ASP A 167 20.70 -55.60 56.79
C ASP A 167 19.46 -54.69 56.95
N PRO A 168 18.84 -54.66 58.17
CA PRO A 168 17.63 -53.89 58.42
C PRO A 168 17.77 -52.39 58.14
N SER A 169 19.00 -51.86 58.14
CA SER A 169 19.31 -50.45 57.87
C SER A 169 18.95 -50.00 56.44
N TYR A 170 18.79 -50.96 55.52
CA TYR A 170 18.40 -50.71 54.12
C TYR A 170 16.98 -51.17 53.80
N ALA A 171 16.22 -51.63 54.79
CA ALA A 171 14.84 -52.08 54.59
C ALA A 171 13.90 -50.91 54.25
N GLY A 172 12.96 -51.15 53.33
CA GLY A 172 11.99 -50.17 52.82
C GLY A 172 12.24 -49.80 51.36
N PHE A 173 11.20 -49.45 50.60
CA PHE A 173 11.33 -49.28 49.16
C PHE A 173 12.25 -48.09 48.81
N ALA A 174 12.04 -46.92 49.41
CA ALA A 174 12.86 -45.73 49.22
C ALA A 174 14.29 -45.95 49.68
N ASN A 175 14.51 -46.71 50.76
CA ASN A 175 15.85 -47.04 51.23
C ASN A 175 16.58 -47.93 50.22
N GLN A 176 15.89 -48.91 49.64
CA GLN A 176 16.44 -49.76 48.57
C GLN A 176 16.77 -48.95 47.31
N VAL A 177 15.84 -48.13 46.83
CA VAL A 177 16.04 -47.30 45.63
C VAL A 177 17.16 -46.29 45.83
N TYR A 178 17.18 -45.56 46.95
CA TYR A 178 18.22 -44.59 47.28
C TYR A 178 19.59 -45.26 47.44
N SER A 179 19.67 -46.38 48.14
CA SER A 179 20.95 -47.06 48.40
C SER A 179 21.53 -47.68 47.13
N ALA A 180 20.69 -48.27 46.27
CA ALA A 180 21.13 -48.79 44.97
C ALA A 180 21.65 -47.66 44.06
N ALA A 181 20.93 -46.54 43.94
CA ALA A 181 21.38 -45.38 43.17
C ALA A 181 22.71 -44.82 43.69
N LYS A 182 22.81 -44.63 45.01
CA LYS A 182 24.03 -44.18 45.68
C LYS A 182 25.19 -45.15 45.50
N GLN A 183 24.93 -46.45 45.45
CA GLN A 183 25.95 -47.47 45.22
C GLN A 183 26.54 -47.38 43.81
N LEU A 184 25.71 -47.14 42.79
CA LEU A 184 26.19 -46.89 41.42
C LEU A 184 27.13 -45.66 41.37
N LYS A 185 26.79 -44.57 42.08
CA LYS A 185 27.67 -43.41 42.22
C LYS A 185 28.94 -43.74 43.01
N ARG A 186 28.85 -44.57 44.05
CA ARG A 186 30.02 -45.02 44.83
C ARG A 186 31.02 -45.79 43.98
N TYR A 187 30.55 -46.70 43.14
CA TYR A 187 31.40 -47.44 42.19
C TYR A 187 32.13 -46.47 41.25
N ALA A 188 31.41 -45.47 40.73
CA ALA A 188 31.99 -44.45 39.85
C ALA A 188 33.00 -43.53 40.56
N ALA A 189 32.73 -43.15 41.81
CA ALA A 189 33.61 -42.27 42.59
C ALA A 189 34.86 -42.98 43.12
N ASN A 190 34.82 -44.30 43.29
CA ASN A 190 35.92 -45.08 43.88
C ASN A 190 36.28 -46.29 42.99
N PRO A 191 36.59 -46.10 41.70
CA PRO A 191 36.69 -47.20 40.74
C PRO A 191 37.81 -48.20 41.09
N THR A 192 38.86 -47.74 41.77
CA THR A 192 39.98 -48.59 42.19
C THR A 192 39.67 -49.50 43.38
N SER A 193 38.57 -49.24 44.11
CA SER A 193 38.16 -50.03 45.28
C SER A 193 37.32 -51.26 44.91
N TYR A 194 37.04 -51.47 43.62
CA TYR A 194 36.19 -52.54 43.13
C TYR A 194 36.87 -53.36 42.02
N SER A 195 36.32 -54.56 41.79
CA SER A 195 36.92 -55.59 40.94
C SER A 195 36.89 -55.23 39.45
N TYR A 196 35.80 -54.65 38.96
CA TYR A 196 35.66 -54.29 37.55
C TYR A 196 35.89 -52.79 37.34
N ARG A 197 36.75 -52.45 36.36
CA ARG A 197 37.21 -51.07 36.12
C ARG A 197 37.13 -50.70 34.65
N ALA A 198 36.77 -49.45 34.37
CA ALA A 198 36.73 -48.88 33.02
C ALA A 198 38.14 -48.65 32.44
N GLY A 199 38.22 -48.52 31.12
CA GLY A 199 39.45 -48.19 30.38
C GLY A 199 40.49 -49.31 30.33
N ARG A 200 40.09 -50.55 30.64
CA ARG A 200 40.99 -51.72 30.63
C ARG A 200 40.26 -53.02 30.36
N THR A 201 41.04 -54.04 30.01
CA THR A 201 40.58 -55.42 29.92
C THR A 201 40.40 -56.00 31.32
N ASN A 202 39.23 -56.57 31.58
CA ASN A 202 38.85 -57.25 32.81
C ASN A 202 38.53 -58.72 32.51
N THR A 203 38.88 -59.61 33.44
CA THR A 203 38.42 -61.01 33.39
C THR A 203 37.04 -61.10 34.05
N VAL A 204 36.00 -61.35 33.25
CA VAL A 204 34.61 -61.42 33.72
C VAL A 204 34.10 -62.86 33.66
N LEU A 205 33.62 -63.38 34.79
CA LEU A 205 33.04 -64.72 34.88
C LEU A 205 31.71 -64.81 34.12
N TRP A 206 31.39 -65.99 33.56
CA TRP A 206 30.08 -66.23 32.95
C TRP A 206 29.02 -66.62 33.98
N HIS A 207 29.42 -67.19 35.12
CA HIS A 207 28.53 -67.71 36.14
C HIS A 207 29.22 -67.73 37.52
N PRO A 208 28.48 -67.68 38.65
CA PRO A 208 29.06 -67.85 39.99
C PRO A 208 29.84 -69.16 40.15
N ASN A 209 29.40 -70.22 39.47
CA ASN A 209 30.16 -71.46 39.35
C ASN A 209 31.41 -71.21 38.49
N THR A 210 32.57 -71.17 39.13
CA THR A 210 33.85 -70.87 38.46
C THR A 210 34.24 -71.91 37.42
N THR A 211 33.70 -73.14 37.47
CA THR A 211 33.94 -74.16 36.42
C THR A 211 33.35 -73.77 35.06
N CYS A 212 32.40 -72.83 35.04
CA CYS A 212 31.84 -72.31 33.80
C CYS A 212 32.83 -71.47 33.00
N GLY A 213 33.88 -70.92 33.63
CA GLY A 213 34.90 -70.11 32.94
C GLY A 213 34.60 -68.61 32.90
N SER A 214 35.37 -67.91 32.06
CA SER A 214 35.41 -66.44 32.00
C SER A 214 35.74 -65.95 30.59
N SER A 215 35.55 -64.65 30.37
CA SER A 215 36.00 -63.96 29.15
C SER A 215 36.74 -62.67 29.48
N GLN A 216 37.66 -62.29 28.58
CA GLN A 216 38.31 -60.99 28.61
C GLN A 216 37.39 -59.93 27.99
N VAL A 217 37.09 -58.88 28.74
CA VAL A 217 36.20 -57.79 28.31
C VAL A 217 36.92 -56.46 28.52
N TYR A 218 37.14 -55.70 27.45
CA TYR A 218 37.56 -54.31 27.56
C TYR A 218 36.35 -53.45 27.94
N ILE A 219 36.28 -53.05 29.20
CA ILE A 219 35.17 -52.23 29.69
C ILE A 219 35.46 -50.78 29.31
N GLN A 220 34.65 -50.24 28.40
CA GLN A 220 34.90 -48.96 27.73
C GLN A 220 34.69 -47.76 28.64
N ASN A 221 33.73 -47.84 29.58
CA ASN A 221 33.29 -46.70 30.38
C ASN A 221 32.93 -47.04 31.83
N GLN A 222 32.72 -46.00 32.65
CA GLN A 222 32.54 -46.17 34.09
C GLN A 222 31.16 -46.75 34.45
N ALA A 223 30.10 -46.40 33.72
CA ALA A 223 28.76 -46.92 33.96
C ALA A 223 28.65 -48.43 33.73
N THR A 224 29.29 -48.94 32.67
CA THR A 224 29.37 -50.39 32.42
C THR A 224 30.17 -51.09 33.51
N ALA A 225 31.28 -50.50 33.98
CA ALA A 225 32.03 -51.03 35.12
C ALA A 225 31.18 -51.07 36.39
N SER A 226 30.39 -50.02 36.66
CA SER A 226 29.46 -49.96 37.79
C SER A 226 28.37 -51.02 37.71
N LEU A 227 27.82 -51.32 36.52
CA LEU A 227 26.87 -52.42 36.34
C LEU A 227 27.50 -53.78 36.62
N TYR A 228 28.72 -54.03 36.16
CA TYR A 228 29.43 -55.28 36.49
C TYR A 228 29.73 -55.39 37.99
N ASN A 229 30.08 -54.29 38.66
CA ASN A 229 30.27 -54.30 40.11
C ASN A 229 28.94 -54.52 40.88
N TYR A 230 27.80 -54.16 40.28
CA TYR A 230 26.46 -54.41 40.83
C TYR A 230 25.97 -55.84 40.55
N THR A 231 26.20 -56.35 39.35
CA THR A 231 25.74 -57.68 38.89
C THR A 231 26.87 -58.41 38.16
N PRO A 232 27.68 -59.21 38.87
CA PRO A 232 29.03 -59.55 38.44
C PRO A 232 29.16 -60.74 37.50
N TYR A 233 28.39 -60.79 36.40
CA TYR A 233 28.54 -61.84 35.38
C TYR A 233 28.24 -61.33 33.96
N ARG A 234 29.03 -61.81 32.99
CA ARG A 234 28.72 -61.60 31.56
C ARG A 234 27.85 -62.77 31.07
N PRO A 235 26.75 -62.53 30.33
CA PRO A 235 26.01 -63.63 29.72
C PRO A 235 26.89 -64.41 28.72
N ASN A 236 26.81 -65.74 28.77
CA ASN A 236 27.46 -66.60 27.79
C ASN A 236 26.65 -66.67 26.48
N ALA A 237 27.17 -67.37 25.47
CA ALA A 237 26.51 -67.48 24.17
C ALA A 237 25.11 -68.12 24.26
N ALA A 238 24.93 -69.12 25.13
CA ALA A 238 23.62 -69.75 25.35
C ALA A 238 22.59 -68.77 25.93
N ALA A 239 22.99 -67.96 26.92
CA ALA A 239 22.13 -66.92 27.51
C ALA A 239 21.72 -65.86 26.48
N LEU A 240 22.63 -65.44 25.60
CA LEU A 240 22.37 -64.48 24.53
C LEU A 240 21.47 -65.07 23.42
N ALA A 241 21.70 -66.33 23.04
CA ALA A 241 20.85 -67.01 22.05
C ALA A 241 19.41 -67.20 22.55
N ALA A 242 19.23 -67.36 23.87
CA ALA A 242 17.92 -67.62 24.48
C ALA A 242 17.01 -66.38 24.63
N GLY A 243 17.48 -65.15 24.37
CA GLY A 243 16.67 -63.95 24.59
C GLY A 243 16.19 -63.82 26.04
N TYR A 244 14.88 -63.68 26.27
CA TYR A 244 14.26 -63.74 27.61
C TYR A 244 14.16 -65.17 28.19
N GLY A 245 14.41 -66.21 27.39
CA GLY A 245 14.35 -67.59 27.80
C GLY A 245 15.53 -68.06 28.65
N THR A 246 15.51 -69.35 28.96
CA THR A 246 16.53 -70.05 29.75
C THR A 246 17.65 -70.55 28.85
N GLY A 247 18.90 -70.27 29.21
CA GLY A 247 20.10 -70.81 28.58
C GLY A 247 20.53 -72.14 29.21
N ASP A 248 21.83 -72.42 29.17
CA ASP A 248 22.44 -73.60 29.79
C ASP A 248 22.77 -73.39 31.29
N SER A 249 23.40 -74.40 31.92
CA SER A 249 23.81 -74.38 33.32
C SER A 249 24.90 -73.35 33.67
N CYS A 250 25.51 -72.71 32.66
CA CYS A 250 26.51 -71.66 32.81
C CYS A 250 25.99 -70.28 32.41
N SER A 251 24.67 -70.15 32.20
CA SER A 251 24.03 -68.92 31.77
C SER A 251 23.73 -68.01 32.96
N SER A 252 24.22 -66.77 32.89
CA SER A 252 23.82 -65.68 33.80
C SER A 252 22.99 -64.63 33.08
N TYR A 253 21.96 -64.14 33.75
CA TYR A 253 20.91 -63.34 33.10
C TYR A 253 20.89 -61.87 33.48
N GLY A 254 21.63 -61.45 34.51
CA GLY A 254 21.54 -60.09 35.05
C GLY A 254 21.79 -59.00 34.01
N ASN A 255 23.03 -58.88 33.53
CA ASN A 255 23.38 -57.87 32.52
C ASN A 255 22.65 -58.07 31.18
N ARG A 256 22.30 -59.32 30.83
CA ARG A 256 21.46 -59.64 29.67
C ARG A 256 20.06 -59.02 29.81
N ASN A 257 19.40 -59.28 30.92
CA ASN A 257 18.04 -58.80 31.20
C ASN A 257 18.03 -57.29 31.35
N PHE A 258 19.07 -56.69 31.94
CA PHE A 258 19.23 -55.24 31.96
C PHE A 258 19.18 -54.66 30.53
N HIS A 259 20.04 -55.17 29.64
CA HIS A 259 20.08 -54.75 28.23
C HIS A 259 18.74 -54.92 27.53
N LEU A 260 18.12 -56.09 27.67
CA LEU A 260 16.83 -56.40 27.04
C LEU A 260 15.71 -55.46 27.52
N TYR A 261 15.53 -55.32 28.84
CA TYR A 261 14.48 -54.45 29.39
C TYR A 261 14.74 -52.99 29.05
N PHE A 262 15.98 -52.51 29.14
CA PHE A 262 16.30 -51.12 28.79
C PHE A 262 16.00 -50.86 27.31
N THR A 263 16.49 -51.72 26.42
CA THR A 263 16.29 -51.61 24.97
C THR A 263 14.81 -51.65 24.59
N GLU A 264 14.06 -52.60 25.15
CA GLU A 264 12.63 -52.76 24.86
C GLU A 264 11.79 -51.59 25.39
N TRP A 265 12.15 -51.02 26.55
CA TRP A 265 11.32 -50.01 27.20
C TRP A 265 11.68 -48.58 26.81
N PHE A 266 12.95 -48.31 26.54
CA PHE A 266 13.49 -46.96 26.43
C PHE A 266 14.38 -46.73 25.20
N GLY A 267 14.66 -47.77 24.41
CA GLY A 267 15.58 -47.69 23.28
C GLY A 267 17.04 -47.91 23.71
N SER A 268 17.99 -47.43 22.90
CA SER A 268 19.42 -47.69 23.11
C SER A 268 19.89 -47.31 24.52
N SER A 269 20.60 -48.21 25.19
CA SER A 269 21.33 -47.91 26.43
C SER A 269 22.68 -47.21 26.17
N VAL A 270 23.07 -47.06 24.92
CA VAL A 270 24.33 -46.42 24.53
C VAL A 270 24.09 -45.14 23.75
N GLN A 271 24.94 -44.15 24.01
CA GLN A 271 24.98 -42.87 23.32
C GLN A 271 26.45 -42.54 23.06
N ARG A 272 26.84 -42.49 21.79
CA ARG A 272 28.17 -42.26 21.25
C ARG A 272 28.09 -41.06 20.32
N THR A 273 29.06 -40.17 20.40
CA THR A 273 29.07 -38.97 19.56
C THR A 273 29.30 -39.32 18.09
N PRO A 274 28.64 -38.63 17.15
CA PRO A 274 28.92 -38.75 15.72
C PRO A 274 30.37 -38.44 15.40
N PHE A 275 30.84 -38.92 14.26
CA PHE A 275 32.15 -38.56 13.73
C PHE A 275 32.14 -38.56 12.20
N GLY A 276 33.18 -37.99 11.60
CA GLY A 276 33.26 -37.83 10.17
C GLY A 276 34.51 -37.08 9.74
N VAL A 277 34.63 -36.84 8.44
CA VAL A 277 35.73 -36.09 7.83
C VAL A 277 35.18 -35.16 6.77
N VAL A 278 35.73 -33.94 6.73
CA VAL A 278 35.55 -33.03 5.59
C VAL A 278 36.64 -33.35 4.57
N ASP A 279 36.25 -33.95 3.44
CA ASP A 279 37.17 -34.38 2.38
C ASP A 279 37.72 -33.18 1.59
N SER A 280 36.88 -32.19 1.30
CA SER A 280 37.29 -31.00 0.55
C SER A 280 36.35 -29.81 0.75
N VAL A 281 36.94 -28.61 0.84
CA VAL A 281 36.25 -27.31 0.68
C VAL A 281 36.91 -26.59 -0.48
N SER A 282 36.14 -26.24 -1.51
CA SER A 282 36.69 -25.63 -2.74
C SER A 282 35.69 -24.66 -3.38
N SER A 283 36.18 -23.65 -4.10
CA SER A 283 35.32 -22.81 -4.95
C SER A 283 34.80 -23.66 -6.11
N ALA A 284 33.49 -23.71 -6.32
CA ALA A 284 32.91 -24.37 -7.48
C ALA A 284 33.09 -23.49 -8.73
N SER A 285 33.20 -24.13 -9.90
CA SER A 285 33.29 -23.43 -11.18
C SER A 285 31.90 -22.99 -11.67
N GLY A 286 31.81 -21.80 -12.27
CA GLY A 286 30.58 -21.29 -12.89
C GLY A 286 29.99 -20.14 -12.09
N VAL A 287 29.15 -20.47 -11.09
CA VAL A 287 28.48 -19.53 -10.18
C VAL A 287 29.27 -19.42 -8.87
N GLY A 288 29.53 -18.20 -8.39
CA GLY A 288 30.23 -17.92 -7.13
C GLY A 288 29.66 -18.76 -5.98
N SER A 289 30.32 -19.86 -5.68
CA SER A 289 29.83 -20.84 -4.72
C SER A 289 30.96 -21.70 -4.16
N ILE A 290 30.72 -22.26 -2.98
CA ILE A 290 31.63 -23.13 -2.25
C ILE A 290 31.05 -24.54 -2.29
N ARG A 291 31.83 -25.50 -2.80
CA ARG A 291 31.54 -26.92 -2.73
C ARG A 291 32.21 -27.54 -1.51
N VAL A 292 31.43 -28.24 -0.69
CA VAL A 292 31.86 -28.91 0.54
C VAL A 292 31.51 -30.38 0.45
N ARG A 293 32.52 -31.26 0.58
CA ARG A 293 32.36 -32.72 0.52
C ARG A 293 32.94 -33.40 1.73
N GLY A 294 32.38 -34.54 2.08
CA GLY A 294 32.85 -35.35 3.19
C GLY A 294 31.92 -36.51 3.50
N TRP A 295 32.02 -37.01 4.72
CA TRP A 295 31.10 -37.99 5.28
C TRP A 295 30.94 -37.78 6.78
N ALA A 296 29.81 -38.21 7.32
CA ALA A 296 29.53 -38.19 8.74
C ALA A 296 28.63 -39.37 9.09
N LEU A 297 28.89 -40.02 10.23
CA LEU A 297 28.10 -41.12 10.74
C LEU A 297 27.92 -41.02 12.25
N ASP A 298 26.82 -41.56 12.75
CA ASP A 298 26.56 -41.74 14.17
C ASP A 298 26.63 -43.24 14.48
N PRO A 299 27.49 -43.70 15.40
CA PRO A 299 27.64 -45.11 15.73
C PRO A 299 26.35 -45.79 16.20
N ASP A 300 25.39 -45.02 16.73
CA ASP A 300 24.17 -45.53 17.36
C ASP A 300 23.03 -45.77 16.38
N THR A 301 23.21 -45.41 15.11
CA THR A 301 22.21 -45.64 14.07
C THR A 301 22.85 -46.00 12.74
N SER A 302 22.19 -46.87 11.97
CA SER A 302 22.56 -47.12 10.57
C SER A 302 21.92 -46.12 9.61
N ALA A 303 21.03 -45.25 10.09
CA ALA A 303 20.44 -44.19 9.28
C ALA A 303 21.43 -43.04 9.07
N SER A 304 21.31 -42.34 7.94
CA SER A 304 22.08 -41.13 7.67
C SER A 304 21.75 -40.03 8.69
N ILE A 305 22.75 -39.21 9.02
CA ILE A 305 22.61 -38.07 9.93
C ILE A 305 22.73 -36.74 9.19
N ASN A 306 22.25 -35.66 9.80
CA ASN A 306 22.44 -34.33 9.24
C ASN A 306 23.88 -33.84 9.48
N VAL A 307 24.38 -33.06 8.53
CA VAL A 307 25.56 -32.21 8.68
C VAL A 307 25.14 -30.76 8.55
N HIS A 308 25.66 -29.91 9.43
CA HIS A 308 25.47 -28.48 9.37
C HIS A 308 26.76 -27.83 8.87
N VAL A 309 26.64 -27.03 7.81
CA VAL A 309 27.75 -26.26 7.26
C VAL A 309 27.54 -24.79 7.58
N TYR A 310 28.57 -24.17 8.13
CA TYR A 310 28.61 -22.76 8.48
C TYR A 310 29.59 -22.05 7.56
N VAL A 311 29.21 -20.87 7.08
CA VAL A 311 30.08 -19.95 6.34
C VAL A 311 30.18 -18.66 7.14
N ASP A 312 31.40 -18.24 7.48
CA ASP A 312 31.72 -17.05 8.27
C ASP A 312 30.95 -16.98 9.61
N GLY A 313 30.85 -18.14 10.27
CA GLY A 313 30.19 -18.28 11.58
C GLY A 313 28.66 -18.31 11.52
N LYS A 314 28.04 -18.23 10.34
CA LYS A 314 26.59 -18.34 10.15
C LYS A 314 26.22 -19.68 9.53
N VAL A 315 25.09 -20.26 9.94
CA VAL A 315 24.56 -21.47 9.31
C VAL A 315 24.29 -21.17 7.84
N ALA A 316 24.98 -21.86 6.94
CA ALA A 316 24.80 -21.73 5.51
C ALA A 316 23.82 -22.78 4.97
N THR A 317 23.94 -24.02 5.43
CA THR A 317 23.02 -25.10 5.07
C THR A 317 23.04 -26.25 6.07
N ALA A 318 21.96 -27.03 6.10
CA ALA A 318 21.89 -28.34 6.72
C ALA A 318 21.59 -29.37 5.62
N SER A 319 22.32 -30.47 5.59
CA SER A 319 22.19 -31.50 4.57
C SER A 319 22.24 -32.88 5.20
N LEU A 320 21.42 -33.81 4.70
CA LEU A 320 21.50 -35.20 5.10
C LEU A 320 22.75 -35.82 4.45
N ALA A 321 23.58 -36.50 5.24
CA ALA A 321 24.73 -37.22 4.72
C ALA A 321 24.30 -38.60 4.17
N ASP A 322 23.51 -38.62 3.10
CA ASP A 322 22.94 -39.84 2.51
C ASP A 322 23.69 -40.33 1.26
N GLY A 323 24.75 -39.63 0.86
CA GLY A 323 25.60 -39.98 -0.27
C GLY A 323 26.32 -41.33 -0.06
N SER A 324 26.52 -42.07 -1.15
CA SER A 324 27.15 -43.39 -1.09
C SER A 324 28.66 -43.31 -0.82
N ARG A 325 29.10 -43.99 0.24
CA ARG A 325 30.48 -44.17 0.72
C ARG A 325 30.75 -45.63 1.08
N PRO A 326 30.93 -46.51 0.08
CA PRO A 326 31.24 -47.92 0.32
C PRO A 326 32.56 -48.13 1.07
N ASP A 327 33.50 -47.20 0.92
CA ASP A 327 34.76 -47.16 1.65
C ASP A 327 34.53 -47.00 3.16
N VAL A 328 33.67 -46.06 3.57
CA VAL A 328 33.27 -45.86 4.97
C VAL A 328 32.51 -47.08 5.49
N ALA A 329 31.60 -47.62 4.69
CA ALA A 329 30.84 -48.83 5.02
C ALA A 329 31.74 -50.04 5.32
N SER A 330 32.81 -50.20 4.54
CA SER A 330 33.76 -51.33 4.69
C SER A 330 34.53 -51.30 6.00
N VAL A 331 34.77 -50.11 6.56
CA VAL A 331 35.51 -49.92 7.80
C VAL A 331 34.60 -49.98 9.03
N TYR A 332 33.42 -49.34 8.96
CA TYR A 332 32.57 -49.12 10.14
C TYR A 332 31.28 -49.93 10.16
N GLY A 333 30.91 -50.59 9.06
CA GLY A 333 29.77 -51.53 9.01
C GLY A 333 28.37 -50.92 9.10
N ASN A 334 28.22 -49.59 9.09
CA ASN A 334 26.94 -48.89 9.26
C ASN A 334 26.20 -48.57 7.94
N GLY A 335 26.50 -49.31 6.86
CA GLY A 335 25.97 -49.03 5.52
C GLY A 335 26.75 -47.93 4.79
N ALA A 336 26.41 -47.68 3.52
CA ALA A 336 27.14 -46.75 2.66
C ALA A 336 26.55 -45.33 2.61
N ALA A 337 25.32 -45.10 3.05
CA ALA A 337 24.66 -43.80 2.94
C ALA A 337 25.11 -42.82 4.06
N HIS A 338 26.36 -42.34 3.98
CA HIS A 338 26.98 -41.47 5.00
C HIS A 338 27.78 -40.30 4.41
N GLY A 339 27.78 -40.11 3.08
CA GLY A 339 28.49 -39.04 2.39
C GLY A 339 27.66 -37.76 2.25
N PHE A 340 28.32 -36.60 2.21
CA PHE A 340 27.68 -35.33 1.87
C PHE A 340 28.46 -34.60 0.76
N ASP A 341 27.73 -33.89 -0.10
CA ASP A 341 28.27 -33.06 -1.19
C ASP A 341 27.32 -31.88 -1.42
N VAL A 342 27.70 -30.70 -0.93
CA VAL A 342 26.84 -29.51 -0.95
C VAL A 342 27.53 -28.35 -1.66
N ASN A 343 26.76 -27.64 -2.49
CA ASN A 343 27.17 -26.37 -3.10
C ASN A 343 26.45 -25.22 -2.40
N ILE A 344 27.21 -24.24 -1.93
CA ILE A 344 26.74 -23.10 -1.14
C ILE A 344 27.01 -21.83 -1.95
N PRO A 345 25.98 -21.13 -2.46
CA PRO A 345 26.18 -19.83 -3.09
C PRO A 345 26.93 -18.88 -2.16
N SER A 346 27.95 -18.20 -2.67
CA SER A 346 28.84 -17.34 -1.88
C SER A 346 29.43 -16.26 -2.76
N SER A 347 29.44 -15.02 -2.26
CA SER A 347 30.05 -13.88 -2.94
C SER A 347 31.53 -14.11 -3.22
N GLY A 348 32.12 -13.34 -4.14
CA GLY A 348 33.57 -13.28 -4.26
C GLY A 348 34.24 -12.85 -2.95
N GLY A 349 35.36 -13.48 -2.60
CA GLY A 349 36.08 -13.22 -1.36
C GLY A 349 36.59 -14.47 -0.66
N THR A 350 37.30 -14.28 0.46
CA THR A 350 37.78 -15.37 1.31
C THR A 350 36.76 -15.64 2.40
N HIS A 351 36.31 -16.90 2.48
CA HIS A 351 35.29 -17.38 3.41
C HIS A 351 35.85 -18.47 4.33
N SER A 352 35.42 -18.48 5.59
CA SER A 352 35.69 -19.56 6.54
C SER A 352 34.51 -20.52 6.58
N VAL A 353 34.76 -21.80 6.29
CA VAL A 353 33.72 -22.83 6.18
C VAL A 353 33.93 -23.88 7.25
N CYS A 354 32.93 -24.13 8.09
CA CYS A 354 33.01 -25.06 9.22
C CYS A 354 31.88 -26.08 9.17
N VAL A 355 32.16 -27.35 9.47
CA VAL A 355 31.20 -28.45 9.37
C VAL A 355 31.01 -29.14 10.71
N TYR A 356 29.76 -29.47 11.04
CA TYR A 356 29.37 -30.23 12.23
C TYR A 356 28.50 -31.42 11.84
N ALA A 357 28.78 -32.59 12.42
CA ALA A 357 27.89 -33.76 12.38
C ALA A 357 26.86 -33.65 13.51
N ILE A 358 25.60 -33.87 13.17
CA ILE A 358 24.48 -33.73 14.10
C ILE A 358 24.09 -35.10 14.67
N ASP A 359 24.02 -35.18 16.00
CA ASP A 359 23.69 -36.41 16.73
C ASP A 359 22.24 -36.84 16.50
N SER A 360 22.03 -38.14 16.28
CA SER A 360 20.72 -38.71 15.96
C SER A 360 19.78 -38.80 17.17
N SER A 361 20.31 -38.66 18.39
CA SER A 361 19.66 -38.98 19.67
C SER A 361 19.71 -37.83 20.70
N LYS A 362 19.89 -36.58 20.24
CA LYS A 362 20.03 -35.36 21.07
C LYS A 362 21.29 -35.31 21.95
N GLY A 363 22.32 -36.09 21.58
CA GLY A 363 23.65 -36.00 22.15
C GLY A 363 24.42 -34.77 21.69
N ALA A 364 25.71 -34.72 22.04
CA ALA A 364 26.58 -33.65 21.62
C ALA A 364 26.89 -33.75 20.12
N ASN A 365 26.66 -32.66 19.38
CA ASN A 365 27.05 -32.56 17.97
C ASN A 365 28.58 -32.47 17.86
N THR A 366 29.14 -33.11 16.84
CA THR A 366 30.60 -33.18 16.65
C THR A 366 31.08 -32.16 15.63
N TYR A 367 32.07 -31.36 15.99
CA TYR A 367 32.80 -30.50 15.07
C TYR A 367 33.73 -31.33 14.19
N LEU A 368 33.53 -31.30 12.87
CA LEU A 368 34.32 -32.09 11.91
C LEU A 368 35.54 -31.33 11.37
N GLY A 369 35.50 -30.00 11.31
CA GLY A 369 36.62 -29.17 10.86
C GLY A 369 36.20 -27.84 10.22
N CYS A 370 37.17 -26.94 10.05
CA CYS A 370 37.02 -25.71 9.25
C CYS A 370 38.09 -25.62 8.16
N SER A 371 37.79 -24.93 7.07
CA SER A 371 38.75 -24.57 6.02
C SER A 371 38.43 -23.21 5.45
N THR A 372 39.45 -22.47 5.04
CA THR A 372 39.28 -21.21 4.31
C THR A 372 39.29 -21.46 2.81
N VAL A 373 38.38 -20.81 2.09
CA VAL A 373 38.26 -20.90 0.63
C VAL A 373 38.11 -19.51 0.04
N THR A 374 38.77 -19.26 -1.08
CA THR A 374 38.63 -17.99 -1.82
C THR A 374 37.76 -18.24 -3.06
N VAL A 375 36.60 -17.60 -3.10
CA VAL A 375 35.73 -17.53 -4.27
C VAL A 375 36.20 -16.35 -5.13
N THR A 376 36.46 -16.59 -6.41
CA THR A 376 36.94 -15.55 -7.33
C THR A 376 35.75 -14.83 -7.96
N ASN A 377 35.69 -13.50 -7.82
CA ASN A 377 34.71 -12.66 -8.55
C ASN A 377 35.10 -12.58 -10.04
N GLN A 378 34.17 -12.89 -10.93
CA GLN A 378 34.34 -12.87 -12.38
C GLN A 378 33.66 -11.64 -12.97
N ALA A 379 34.40 -10.87 -13.76
CA ALA A 379 33.83 -9.67 -14.39
C ALA A 379 32.63 -10.01 -15.29
N PRO A 380 31.57 -9.17 -15.28
CA PRO A 380 30.43 -9.30 -16.17
C PRO A 380 30.81 -9.36 -17.65
N ARG A 381 29.93 -9.95 -18.45
CA ARG A 381 30.08 -10.09 -19.90
C ARG A 381 28.82 -9.57 -20.59
N GLY A 382 28.97 -9.04 -21.80
CA GLY A 382 27.82 -8.57 -22.56
C GLY A 382 28.16 -8.20 -23.99
N THR A 383 27.14 -7.78 -24.74
CA THR A 383 27.29 -7.18 -26.07
C THR A 383 26.31 -6.04 -26.26
N PHE A 384 26.76 -4.97 -26.91
CA PHE A 384 25.92 -3.85 -27.33
C PHE A 384 25.46 -4.09 -28.78
N ASP A 385 24.35 -4.81 -28.92
CA ASP A 385 23.84 -5.30 -30.20
C ASP A 385 23.52 -4.15 -31.16
N ASN A 386 22.73 -3.15 -30.73
CA ASN A 386 22.35 -2.03 -31.58
C ASN A 386 21.91 -0.79 -30.81
N ALA A 387 22.07 0.37 -31.45
CA ALA A 387 21.55 1.67 -31.04
C ALA A 387 20.76 2.29 -32.21
N THR A 388 19.43 2.20 -32.18
CA THR A 388 18.57 2.72 -33.25
C THR A 388 18.04 4.09 -32.85
N PRO A 389 18.31 5.17 -33.60
CA PRO A 389 17.69 6.46 -33.32
C PRO A 389 16.17 6.35 -33.52
N THR A 390 15.43 6.87 -32.55
CA THR A 390 13.99 7.09 -32.62
C THR A 390 13.72 8.58 -32.44
N PRO A 391 12.54 9.06 -32.80
CA PRO A 391 12.10 10.39 -32.40
C PRO A 391 12.38 10.70 -30.91
N GLY A 392 13.19 11.74 -30.63
CA GLY A 392 13.54 12.20 -29.27
C GLY A 392 14.31 11.21 -28.38
N ALA A 393 14.77 10.07 -28.90
CA ALA A 393 15.39 9.02 -28.12
C ALA A 393 16.26 8.07 -28.96
N VAL A 394 16.91 7.12 -28.30
CA VAL A 394 17.66 6.03 -28.94
C VAL A 394 17.21 4.74 -28.29
N GLN A 395 16.77 3.78 -29.10
CA GLN A 395 16.53 2.41 -28.64
C GLN A 395 17.86 1.66 -28.54
N VAL A 396 18.20 1.24 -27.32
CA VAL A 396 19.45 0.57 -26.97
C VAL A 396 19.14 -0.89 -26.65
N ARG A 397 19.75 -1.81 -27.41
CA ARG A 397 19.56 -3.26 -27.27
C ARG A 397 20.86 -4.01 -27.09
N GLY A 398 20.81 -5.07 -26.31
CA GLY A 398 21.95 -5.95 -26.09
C GLY A 398 21.67 -7.04 -25.07
N TRP A 399 22.74 -7.59 -24.50
CA TRP A 399 22.67 -8.50 -23.37
C TRP A 399 23.85 -8.26 -22.44
N ALA A 400 23.65 -8.56 -21.17
CA ALA A 400 24.68 -8.53 -20.14
C ALA A 400 24.35 -9.56 -19.06
N LEU A 401 25.37 -10.32 -18.63
CA LEU A 401 25.27 -11.29 -17.55
C LEU A 401 26.53 -11.21 -16.68
N ASP A 402 26.40 -11.64 -15.44
CA ASP A 402 27.51 -11.84 -14.53
C ASP A 402 27.64 -13.35 -14.26
N PRO A 403 28.80 -13.97 -14.55
CA PRO A 403 29.00 -15.40 -14.32
C PRO A 403 28.73 -15.83 -12.86
N ASP A 404 28.85 -14.91 -11.91
CA ASP A 404 28.74 -15.23 -10.49
C ASP A 404 27.29 -15.36 -10.00
N THR A 405 26.30 -15.07 -10.86
CA THR A 405 24.87 -15.16 -10.52
C THR A 405 24.01 -15.64 -11.70
N THR A 406 22.90 -16.32 -11.39
CA THR A 406 21.85 -16.61 -12.37
C THR A 406 20.81 -15.50 -12.48
N ALA A 407 20.85 -14.51 -11.58
CA ALA A 407 19.93 -13.37 -11.62
C ALA A 407 20.35 -12.39 -12.72
N PRO A 408 19.40 -11.70 -13.37
CA PRO A 408 19.69 -10.57 -14.24
C PRO A 408 20.50 -9.49 -13.50
N ILE A 409 21.35 -8.76 -14.23
CA ILE A 409 22.20 -7.71 -13.65
C ILE A 409 21.77 -6.31 -14.08
N SER A 410 22.26 -5.30 -13.37
CA SER A 410 22.06 -3.90 -13.78
C SER A 410 22.94 -3.57 -14.99
N VAL A 411 22.40 -2.74 -15.87
CA VAL A 411 23.06 -2.21 -17.07
C VAL A 411 22.95 -0.69 -17.04
N HIS A 412 24.08 0.00 -17.06
CA HIS A 412 24.12 1.46 -17.07
C HIS A 412 24.42 1.99 -18.46
N ILE A 413 23.62 2.94 -18.92
CA ILE A 413 23.73 3.55 -20.24
C ILE A 413 24.09 5.03 -20.06
N TYR A 414 25.18 5.42 -20.71
CA TYR A 414 25.73 6.77 -20.70
C TYR A 414 25.56 7.40 -22.08
N VAL A 415 25.23 8.69 -22.09
CA VAL A 415 25.16 9.52 -23.29
C VAL A 415 26.16 10.66 -23.11
N ASP A 416 27.11 10.77 -24.03
CA ASP A 416 28.20 11.76 -24.01
C ASP A 416 28.97 11.80 -22.68
N GLY A 417 29.23 10.62 -22.12
CA GLY A 417 29.96 10.43 -20.87
C GLY A 417 29.16 10.69 -19.59
N LYS A 418 27.87 11.06 -19.69
CA LYS A 418 26.99 11.25 -18.53
C LYS A 418 26.00 10.09 -18.42
N MET A 419 25.76 9.60 -17.20
CA MET A 419 24.78 8.53 -16.98
C MET A 419 23.38 9.07 -17.36
N SER A 420 22.72 8.38 -18.28
CA SER A 420 21.39 8.74 -18.78
C SER A 420 20.31 7.81 -18.24
N ARG A 421 20.57 6.50 -18.21
CA ARG A 421 19.61 5.49 -17.76
C ARG A 421 20.31 4.29 -17.12
N ALA A 422 19.70 3.73 -16.08
CA ALA A 422 19.98 2.37 -15.60
C ALA A 422 18.79 1.46 -15.92
N THR A 423 19.07 0.23 -16.32
CA THR A 423 18.06 -0.80 -16.61
C THR A 423 18.55 -2.16 -16.11
N VAL A 424 17.71 -3.19 -16.19
CA VAL A 424 18.05 -4.56 -15.81
C VAL A 424 18.09 -5.42 -17.07
N SER A 425 19.01 -6.37 -17.14
CA SER A 425 19.12 -7.30 -18.26
C SER A 425 18.12 -8.47 -18.19
N ASP A 426 16.84 -8.23 -17.91
CA ASP A 426 15.85 -9.29 -17.66
C ASP A 426 15.11 -9.79 -18.92
N SER A 427 15.41 -9.25 -20.10
CA SER A 427 14.74 -9.64 -21.33
C SER A 427 15.19 -11.03 -21.80
N PRO A 428 14.27 -11.92 -22.24
CA PRO A 428 14.62 -13.28 -22.65
C PRO A 428 15.55 -13.34 -23.88
N ARG A 429 16.62 -14.13 -23.75
CA ARG A 429 17.67 -14.42 -24.72
C ARG A 429 18.09 -15.89 -24.61
N ALA A 430 17.28 -16.77 -25.19
CA ALA A 430 17.51 -18.22 -25.16
C ALA A 430 18.84 -18.66 -25.83
N ASP A 431 19.38 -17.84 -26.73
CA ASP A 431 20.72 -18.02 -27.30
C ASP A 431 21.82 -17.86 -26.24
N ILE A 432 21.68 -16.88 -25.35
CA ILE A 432 22.60 -16.62 -24.24
C ILE A 432 22.42 -17.67 -23.15
N GLY A 433 21.18 -18.01 -22.80
CA GLY A 433 20.88 -19.08 -21.84
C GLY A 433 21.48 -20.42 -22.25
N ARG A 434 21.41 -20.78 -23.54
CA ARG A 434 22.07 -21.99 -24.07
C ARG A 434 23.60 -21.91 -24.04
N ALA A 435 24.18 -20.73 -24.27
CA ALA A 435 25.64 -20.57 -24.35
C ALA A 435 26.31 -20.61 -22.97
N PHE A 436 25.67 -20.05 -21.93
CA PHE A 436 26.27 -19.87 -20.61
C PHE A 436 25.60 -20.67 -19.48
N GLY A 437 24.39 -21.19 -19.68
CA GLY A 437 23.69 -22.03 -18.70
C GLY A 437 23.18 -21.29 -17.47
N LEU A 438 23.06 -19.95 -17.52
CA LEU A 438 22.65 -19.09 -16.39
C LEU A 438 21.19 -18.59 -16.50
N GLY A 439 20.38 -19.24 -17.34
CA GLY A 439 19.00 -18.83 -17.65
C GLY A 439 18.91 -17.90 -18.85
N ASP A 440 17.69 -17.63 -19.31
CA ASP A 440 17.46 -16.88 -20.56
C ASP A 440 17.37 -15.36 -20.33
N ASN A 441 17.13 -14.90 -19.10
CA ASN A 441 16.84 -13.50 -18.81
C ASN A 441 18.12 -12.69 -18.61
N HIS A 442 18.85 -12.45 -19.70
CA HIS A 442 20.09 -11.67 -19.71
C HIS A 442 20.13 -10.57 -20.80
N GLY A 443 19.01 -10.33 -21.50
CA GLY A 443 18.88 -9.30 -22.53
C GLY A 443 18.41 -7.94 -21.97
N PHE A 444 18.71 -6.85 -22.68
CA PHE A 444 18.11 -5.55 -22.41
C PHE A 444 17.62 -4.89 -23.71
N ASP A 445 16.48 -4.21 -23.63
CA ASP A 445 15.90 -3.37 -24.69
C ASP A 445 15.22 -2.15 -24.05
N THR A 446 15.80 -0.96 -24.22
CA THR A 446 15.29 0.24 -23.56
C THR A 446 15.44 1.50 -24.40
N LEU A 447 14.52 2.45 -24.23
CA LEU A 447 14.59 3.77 -24.83
C LEU A 447 15.36 4.73 -23.91
N VAL A 448 16.40 5.33 -24.45
CA VAL A 448 17.22 6.36 -23.79
C VAL A 448 16.84 7.71 -24.40
N PRO A 449 16.27 8.65 -23.62
CA PRO A 449 15.99 9.99 -24.12
C PRO A 449 17.29 10.69 -24.51
N VAL A 450 17.32 11.26 -25.72
CA VAL A 450 18.48 11.97 -26.26
C VAL A 450 17.98 13.13 -27.09
N SER A 451 18.60 14.30 -26.95
CA SER A 451 18.29 15.46 -27.80
C SER A 451 18.62 15.21 -29.26
N ASN A 452 18.11 16.06 -30.14
CA ASN A 452 18.55 16.08 -31.53
C ASN A 452 20.05 16.42 -31.62
N GLY A 453 20.77 15.71 -32.47
CA GLY A 453 22.23 15.83 -32.60
C GLY A 453 22.94 14.49 -32.69
N SER A 454 24.26 14.54 -32.83
CA SER A 454 25.14 13.37 -32.78
C SER A 454 25.56 13.11 -31.35
N HIS A 455 25.32 11.89 -30.86
CA HIS A 455 25.55 11.49 -29.48
C HIS A 455 26.33 10.18 -29.41
N THR A 456 27.22 10.05 -28.41
CA THR A 456 27.91 8.80 -28.12
C THR A 456 27.18 8.07 -26.99
N VAL A 457 26.60 6.91 -27.31
CA VAL A 457 25.92 6.04 -26.34
C VAL A 457 26.87 4.92 -25.93
N CYS A 458 27.14 4.78 -24.64
CA CYS A 458 27.99 3.73 -24.07
C CYS A 458 27.21 2.89 -23.05
N VAL A 459 27.38 1.58 -23.09
CA VAL A 459 26.71 0.63 -22.20
C VAL A 459 27.74 -0.05 -21.30
N TYR A 460 27.47 -0.11 -20.00
CA TYR A 460 28.28 -0.79 -18.99
C TYR A 460 27.46 -1.88 -18.31
N ALA A 461 28.06 -3.06 -18.13
CA ALA A 461 27.49 -4.13 -17.32
C ALA A 461 27.94 -3.93 -15.87
N ILE A 462 27.00 -4.05 -14.93
CA ILE A 462 27.28 -3.82 -13.51
C ILE A 462 27.42 -5.16 -12.80
N ASP A 463 28.53 -5.30 -12.09
CA ASP A 463 28.90 -6.51 -11.34
C ASP A 463 27.94 -6.72 -10.15
N ALA A 464 27.45 -7.95 -10.01
CA ALA A 464 26.45 -8.32 -9.01
C ALA A 464 27.04 -8.52 -7.62
N SER A 465 28.33 -8.84 -7.52
CA SER A 465 29.05 -9.15 -6.28
C SER A 465 29.91 -7.99 -5.75
N GLY A 466 30.04 -6.91 -6.54
CA GLY A 466 31.03 -5.87 -6.34
C GLY A 466 32.33 -6.19 -7.07
N GLY A 467 32.77 -5.28 -7.94
CA GLY A 467 33.91 -5.54 -8.82
C GLY A 467 34.06 -4.46 -9.90
N SER A 468 34.80 -4.80 -10.95
CA SER A 468 34.91 -3.93 -12.13
C SER A 468 33.61 -3.97 -12.93
N ASN A 469 33.10 -2.81 -13.35
CA ASN A 469 31.95 -2.69 -14.24
C ASN A 469 32.44 -2.52 -15.69
N PRO A 470 32.55 -3.58 -16.49
CA PRO A 470 33.14 -3.49 -17.82
C PRO A 470 32.27 -2.69 -18.78
N LEU A 471 32.93 -1.92 -19.65
CA LEU A 471 32.30 -1.32 -20.82
C LEU A 471 31.91 -2.43 -21.80
N VAL A 472 30.61 -2.57 -22.06
CA VAL A 472 30.06 -3.52 -23.02
C VAL A 472 30.26 -3.03 -24.45
N GLY A 473 30.14 -1.71 -24.68
CA GLY A 473 30.43 -1.08 -25.96
C GLY A 473 29.93 0.35 -26.05
N CYS A 474 30.40 1.08 -27.07
CA CYS A 474 29.92 2.42 -27.41
C CYS A 474 29.53 2.51 -28.89
N ARG A 475 28.52 3.32 -29.22
CA ARG A 475 28.08 3.63 -30.58
C ARG A 475 27.74 5.11 -30.71
N VAL A 476 28.08 5.70 -31.85
CA VAL A 476 27.63 7.05 -32.20
C VAL A 476 26.31 6.94 -32.94
N VAL A 477 25.32 7.72 -32.52
CA VAL A 477 23.98 7.79 -33.10
C VAL A 477 23.62 9.24 -33.36
N THR A 478 22.91 9.49 -34.46
CA THR A 478 22.42 10.82 -34.80
C THR A 478 20.90 10.83 -34.74
N VAL A 479 20.34 11.61 -33.84
CA VAL A 479 18.89 11.87 -33.74
C VAL A 479 18.61 13.16 -34.52
N ILE A 480 17.69 13.11 -35.48
CA ILE A 480 17.41 14.21 -36.42
C ILE A 480 16.02 14.77 -36.11
N ASN A 481 15.92 16.10 -35.92
CA ASN A 481 14.65 16.83 -35.86
C ASN A 481 14.03 16.92 -37.26
N VAL A 482 12.76 16.58 -37.41
CA VAL A 482 12.00 16.72 -38.65
C VAL A 482 10.89 17.74 -38.45
N ALA A 483 10.94 18.86 -39.18
CA ALA A 483 9.91 19.90 -39.06
C ALA A 483 8.48 19.35 -39.26
N PRO A 484 7.48 19.86 -38.51
CA PRO A 484 6.09 19.42 -38.63
C PRO A 484 5.53 19.52 -40.04
N THR A 485 4.58 18.64 -40.35
CA THR A 485 3.83 18.64 -41.61
C THR A 485 2.36 18.91 -41.31
N GLY A 486 1.71 19.76 -42.10
CA GLY A 486 0.29 20.07 -41.92
C GLY A 486 -0.35 20.73 -43.13
N SER A 487 -1.65 20.97 -43.01
CA SER A 487 -2.47 21.68 -44.00
C SER A 487 -3.50 22.57 -43.31
N PHE A 488 -3.66 23.79 -43.82
CA PHE A 488 -4.78 24.66 -43.50
C PHE A 488 -5.93 24.43 -44.51
N ASP A 489 -6.85 23.53 -44.14
CA ASP A 489 -7.88 23.00 -45.06
C ASP A 489 -8.97 24.03 -45.36
N SER A 490 -9.56 24.66 -44.33
CA SER A 490 -10.66 25.61 -44.53
C SER A 490 -10.71 26.73 -43.50
N LEU A 491 -11.18 27.89 -43.99
CA LEU A 491 -11.51 29.07 -43.22
C LEU A 491 -12.87 29.57 -43.70
N VAL A 492 -13.85 29.60 -42.81
CA VAL A 492 -15.22 30.04 -43.15
C VAL A 492 -15.77 30.94 -42.05
N SER A 493 -16.50 31.99 -42.43
CA SER A 493 -17.37 32.72 -41.50
C SER A 493 -18.55 31.80 -41.16
N THR A 494 -18.82 31.58 -39.87
CA THR A 494 -19.91 30.71 -39.41
C THR A 494 -21.14 31.47 -38.95
N GLY A 495 -21.06 32.80 -38.94
CA GLY A 495 -22.11 33.72 -38.54
C GLY A 495 -21.50 35.03 -38.03
N PRO A 496 -22.32 35.99 -37.61
CA PRO A 496 -21.83 37.27 -37.12
C PRO A 496 -20.82 37.09 -35.98
N GLY A 497 -19.69 37.78 -36.10
CA GLY A 497 -18.61 37.76 -35.11
C GLY A 497 -17.87 36.42 -34.96
N THR A 498 -18.08 35.42 -35.83
CA THR A 498 -17.47 34.09 -35.68
C THR A 498 -16.93 33.50 -36.98
N MET A 499 -15.78 32.83 -36.89
CA MET A 499 -15.20 32.06 -37.97
C MET A 499 -14.72 30.70 -37.48
N GLN A 500 -14.67 29.72 -38.38
CA GLN A 500 -14.17 28.37 -38.12
C GLN A 500 -12.92 28.10 -38.95
N VAL A 501 -11.92 27.53 -38.28
CA VAL A 501 -10.60 27.19 -38.83
C VAL A 501 -10.41 25.69 -38.70
N ARG A 502 -10.19 25.00 -39.83
CA ARG A 502 -9.96 23.55 -39.86
C ARG A 502 -8.72 23.18 -40.62
N GLY A 503 -8.13 22.06 -40.23
CA GLY A 503 -6.98 21.47 -40.91
C GLY A 503 -6.44 20.25 -40.19
N TRP A 504 -5.17 19.96 -40.43
CA TRP A 504 -4.44 18.92 -39.72
C TRP A 504 -2.97 19.28 -39.62
N ALA A 505 -2.30 18.75 -38.60
CA ALA A 505 -0.86 18.86 -38.44
C ALA A 505 -0.33 17.70 -37.59
N PHE A 506 0.83 17.17 -37.96
CA PHE A 506 1.57 16.18 -37.18
C PHE A 506 3.07 16.48 -37.26
N ASP A 507 3.81 15.94 -36.30
CA ASP A 507 5.26 15.98 -36.28
C ASP A 507 5.76 14.55 -36.27
N ARG A 508 6.79 14.22 -37.07
CA ARG A 508 7.36 12.86 -37.10
C ARG A 508 8.28 12.60 -35.91
N ASP A 509 8.57 13.64 -35.15
CA ASP A 509 9.36 13.57 -33.92
C ASP A 509 8.54 13.11 -32.70
N THR A 510 7.23 12.87 -32.88
CA THR A 510 6.36 12.29 -31.85
C THR A 510 5.18 11.52 -32.46
N THR A 511 4.60 10.59 -31.71
CA THR A 511 3.30 10.00 -32.06
C THR A 511 2.12 10.79 -31.52
N ASP A 512 2.37 11.70 -30.58
CA ASP A 512 1.34 12.48 -29.91
C ASP A 512 0.83 13.64 -30.80
N PRO A 513 -0.43 14.08 -30.63
CA PRO A 513 -0.94 15.28 -31.30
C PRO A 513 -0.13 16.53 -30.93
N ILE A 514 0.20 17.35 -31.93
CA ILE A 514 0.95 18.60 -31.71
C ILE A 514 0.05 19.83 -31.53
N SER A 515 0.63 20.92 -31.04
CA SER A 515 -0.03 22.21 -30.98
C SER A 515 -0.05 22.90 -32.35
N VAL A 516 -1.12 23.62 -32.64
CA VAL A 516 -1.31 24.46 -33.82
C VAL A 516 -1.70 25.86 -33.34
N HIS A 517 -0.99 26.88 -33.81
CA HIS A 517 -1.27 28.27 -33.45
C HIS A 517 -1.96 28.97 -34.61
N VAL A 518 -3.11 29.58 -34.30
CA VAL A 518 -3.88 30.38 -35.24
C VAL A 518 -3.68 31.86 -34.91
N TYR A 519 -3.29 32.62 -35.93
CA TYR A 519 -3.08 34.05 -35.87
C TYR A 519 -4.17 34.77 -36.66
N VAL A 520 -4.70 35.85 -36.12
CA VAL A 520 -5.64 36.75 -36.79
C VAL A 520 -4.98 38.12 -36.87
N ASP A 521 -4.83 38.65 -38.09
CA ASP A 521 -4.17 39.93 -38.39
C ASP A 521 -2.79 40.07 -37.72
N GLY A 522 -2.01 38.99 -37.76
CA GLY A 522 -0.65 38.94 -37.22
C GLY A 522 -0.54 38.76 -35.70
N LYS A 523 -1.66 38.68 -34.98
CA LYS A 523 -1.68 38.42 -33.54
C LYS A 523 -2.13 37.00 -33.24
N VAL A 524 -1.54 36.36 -32.23
CA VAL A 524 -1.97 35.02 -31.78
C VAL A 524 -3.41 35.14 -31.30
N ALA A 525 -4.32 34.44 -31.96
CA ALA A 525 -5.72 34.36 -31.55
C ALA A 525 -5.96 33.15 -30.65
N LYS A 526 -5.38 31.98 -30.99
CA LYS A 526 -5.61 30.74 -30.23
C LYS A 526 -4.55 29.68 -30.53
N GLY A 527 -4.13 28.94 -29.51
CA GLY A 527 -3.45 27.65 -29.65
C GLY A 527 -4.46 26.50 -29.52
N VAL A 528 -4.39 25.51 -30.40
CA VAL A 528 -5.26 24.33 -30.43
C VAL A 528 -4.43 23.08 -30.64
N THR A 529 -4.73 22.01 -29.92
CA THR A 529 -4.12 20.70 -30.16
C THR A 529 -4.77 20.03 -31.36
N ALA A 530 -3.98 19.51 -32.29
CA ALA A 530 -4.47 18.81 -33.46
C ALA A 530 -4.89 17.36 -33.13
N ASN A 531 -5.83 17.14 -32.21
CA ASN A 531 -6.23 15.82 -31.71
C ASN A 531 -7.56 15.29 -32.28
N THR A 532 -8.11 15.93 -33.31
CA THR A 532 -9.35 15.52 -33.98
C THR A 532 -9.08 14.37 -34.96
N SER A 533 -10.04 13.45 -35.12
CA SER A 533 -9.87 12.28 -36.02
C SER A 533 -9.76 12.68 -37.50
N ARG A 534 -8.71 12.19 -38.16
CA ARG A 534 -8.40 12.32 -39.60
C ARG A 534 -7.84 11.00 -40.16
N PRO A 535 -8.68 9.96 -40.34
CA PRO A 535 -8.25 8.66 -40.87
C PRO A 535 -7.69 8.75 -42.30
N ASP A 536 -8.11 9.76 -43.06
CA ASP A 536 -7.58 10.06 -44.39
C ASP A 536 -6.10 10.48 -44.35
N VAL A 537 -5.70 11.29 -43.37
CA VAL A 537 -4.31 11.72 -43.15
C VAL A 537 -3.46 10.56 -42.65
N ALA A 538 -3.98 9.79 -41.68
CA ALA A 538 -3.33 8.59 -41.16
C ALA A 538 -2.97 7.60 -42.28
N ARG A 539 -3.91 7.34 -43.20
CA ARG A 539 -3.70 6.45 -44.34
C ARG A 539 -2.60 6.92 -45.30
N VAL A 540 -2.51 8.22 -45.57
CA VAL A 540 -1.55 8.78 -46.54
C VAL A 540 -0.15 8.92 -45.93
N HIS A 541 -0.06 9.35 -44.68
CA HIS A 541 1.21 9.72 -44.05
C HIS A 541 1.77 8.68 -43.08
N ALA A 542 1.04 7.58 -42.85
CA ALA A 542 1.38 6.51 -41.91
C ALA A 542 1.58 7.01 -40.47
N VAL A 543 0.65 7.85 -40.01
CA VAL A 543 0.59 8.43 -38.65
C VAL A 543 -0.70 8.00 -37.93
N SER A 544 -0.87 8.40 -36.66
CA SER A 544 -2.10 8.11 -35.91
C SER A 544 -3.33 8.82 -36.50
N GLU A 545 -4.55 8.42 -36.11
CA GLU A 545 -5.76 9.10 -36.61
C GLU A 545 -6.00 10.46 -35.96
N THR A 546 -5.33 10.81 -34.86
CA THR A 546 -5.62 12.03 -34.08
C THR A 546 -4.67 13.17 -34.42
N HIS A 547 -4.78 13.69 -35.65
CA HIS A 547 -3.93 14.78 -36.15
C HIS A 547 -4.70 15.96 -36.78
N GLY A 548 -6.03 16.00 -36.65
CA GLY A 548 -6.87 17.10 -37.13
C GLY A 548 -7.07 18.21 -36.11
N PHE A 549 -7.34 19.43 -36.56
CA PHE A 549 -7.85 20.51 -35.71
C PHE A 549 -9.11 21.13 -36.32
N ASP A 550 -10.07 21.47 -35.46
CA ASP A 550 -11.29 22.20 -35.78
C ASP A 550 -11.58 23.17 -34.63
N THR A 551 -11.54 24.47 -34.91
CA THR A 551 -11.77 25.48 -33.87
C THR A 551 -12.53 26.69 -34.37
N SER A 552 -13.45 27.18 -33.55
CA SER A 552 -14.13 28.45 -33.75
C SER A 552 -13.39 29.57 -33.03
N LEU A 553 -13.33 30.73 -33.69
CA LEU A 553 -12.73 31.97 -33.20
C LEU A 553 -13.81 33.07 -33.25
N ALA A 554 -13.95 33.81 -32.15
CA ALA A 554 -14.68 35.07 -32.15
C ALA A 554 -13.77 36.17 -32.70
N THR A 555 -14.28 36.98 -33.62
CA THR A 555 -13.57 38.14 -34.17
C THR A 555 -14.60 39.21 -34.55
N ILE A 556 -14.17 40.45 -34.71
CA ILE A 556 -15.06 41.53 -35.14
C ILE A 556 -15.54 41.33 -36.58
N ALA A 557 -16.58 42.06 -37.00
CA ALA A 557 -17.00 42.06 -38.40
C ALA A 557 -15.96 42.72 -39.31
N GLY A 558 -15.88 42.25 -40.56
CA GLY A 558 -14.95 42.77 -41.56
C GLY A 558 -13.95 41.73 -42.08
N ALA A 559 -13.02 42.20 -42.91
CA ALA A 559 -12.01 41.36 -43.54
C ALA A 559 -10.83 41.10 -42.60
N HIS A 560 -10.51 39.83 -42.38
CA HIS A 560 -9.41 39.38 -41.53
C HIS A 560 -8.47 38.44 -42.30
N THR A 561 -7.18 38.55 -42.01
CA THR A 561 -6.17 37.58 -42.46
C THR A 561 -5.86 36.58 -41.36
N VAL A 562 -6.08 35.30 -41.63
CA VAL A 562 -5.84 34.20 -40.69
C VAL A 562 -4.67 33.36 -41.18
N CYS A 563 -3.64 33.20 -40.34
CA CYS A 563 -2.49 32.33 -40.61
C CYS A 563 -2.43 31.20 -39.59
N VAL A 564 -2.05 30.00 -40.03
CA VAL A 564 -1.96 28.82 -39.18
C VAL A 564 -0.53 28.29 -39.16
N TYR A 565 0.02 28.02 -37.98
CA TYR A 565 1.37 27.48 -37.80
C TYR A 565 1.31 26.15 -37.04
N ALA A 566 1.99 25.13 -37.54
CA ALA A 566 2.22 23.91 -36.77
C ALA A 566 3.41 24.12 -35.82
N ILE A 567 3.26 23.69 -34.57
CA ILE A 567 4.30 23.86 -33.55
C ILE A 567 5.12 22.59 -33.43
N ASP A 568 6.43 22.72 -33.60
CA ASP A 568 7.40 21.63 -33.52
C ASP A 568 7.47 21.08 -32.09
N SER A 569 7.39 19.76 -31.99
CA SER A 569 7.28 19.04 -30.73
C SER A 569 8.60 18.96 -29.97
N SER A 570 9.74 19.17 -30.64
CA SER A 570 11.07 18.97 -30.08
C SER A 570 12.02 20.19 -30.19
N GLY A 571 11.46 21.36 -30.54
CA GLY A 571 12.10 22.67 -30.38
C GLY A 571 12.69 23.28 -31.64
N GLY A 572 12.16 22.93 -32.83
CA GLY A 572 12.59 23.41 -34.14
C GLY A 572 11.81 24.57 -34.75
N SER A 573 11.78 24.60 -36.09
CA SER A 573 11.04 25.61 -36.86
C SER A 573 9.55 25.29 -36.84
N ASN A 574 8.71 26.31 -36.64
CA ASN A 574 7.25 26.18 -36.68
C ASN A 574 6.74 26.57 -38.08
N PRO A 575 6.46 25.61 -38.98
CA PRO A 575 6.10 25.92 -40.35
C PRO A 575 4.72 26.60 -40.43
N ASN A 576 4.63 27.62 -41.29
CA ASN A 576 3.37 28.24 -41.67
C ASN A 576 2.61 27.31 -42.63
N LEU A 577 1.45 26.81 -42.20
CA LEU A 577 0.57 25.95 -42.98
C LEU A 577 -0.26 26.72 -44.02
N GLY A 578 -0.22 28.06 -43.97
CA GLY A 578 -0.84 28.96 -44.92
C GLY A 578 -1.56 30.13 -44.25
N CYS A 579 -1.79 31.18 -45.03
CA CYS A 579 -2.63 32.31 -44.66
C CYS A 579 -3.81 32.44 -45.63
N ARG A 580 -5.01 32.71 -45.12
CA ARG A 580 -6.24 32.91 -45.88
C ARG A 580 -6.99 34.11 -45.34
N THR A 581 -7.76 34.78 -46.19
CA THR A 581 -8.62 35.89 -45.79
C THR A 581 -10.07 35.44 -45.65
N VAL A 582 -10.79 35.98 -44.67
CA VAL A 582 -12.22 35.79 -44.49
C VAL A 582 -12.89 37.12 -44.18
N THR A 583 -14.09 37.33 -44.69
CA THR A 583 -14.94 38.44 -44.26
C THR A 583 -15.95 37.89 -43.29
N VAL A 584 -15.90 38.35 -42.03
CA VAL A 584 -16.88 37.99 -41.00
C VAL A 584 -18.09 38.91 -41.12
N GLU A 585 -19.27 38.31 -41.07
CA GLU A 585 -20.54 39.00 -41.26
C GLU A 585 -20.84 39.95 -40.11
N ASN A 586 -21.55 41.06 -40.43
CA ASN A 586 -21.98 42.04 -39.44
C ASN A 586 -23.26 41.59 -38.73
N SER A 587 -23.42 41.89 -37.45
CA SER A 587 -24.68 41.78 -36.71
C SER A 587 -25.39 43.12 -36.64
N VAL A 588 -26.72 43.12 -36.71
CA VAL A 588 -27.49 44.33 -36.45
C VAL A 588 -27.51 44.58 -34.94
N THR A 589 -27.24 45.82 -34.53
CA THR A 589 -27.38 46.26 -33.15
C THR A 589 -28.75 45.92 -32.58
N SER A 590 -28.77 45.31 -31.41
CA SER A 590 -29.99 44.87 -30.73
C SER A 590 -30.17 45.63 -29.41
N GLY A 591 -31.41 45.86 -29.00
CA GLY A 591 -31.71 46.57 -27.77
C GLY A 591 -33.19 46.73 -27.50
N SER A 592 -33.52 47.31 -26.35
CA SER A 592 -34.90 47.55 -25.94
C SER A 592 -35.00 48.75 -25.00
N VAL A 593 -36.17 49.40 -25.01
CA VAL A 593 -36.57 50.41 -24.02
C VAL A 593 -37.32 49.74 -22.87
N ASP A 594 -36.72 49.76 -21.68
CA ASP A 594 -37.28 49.11 -20.49
C ASP A 594 -38.35 50.00 -19.85
N GLN A 595 -38.01 51.26 -19.56
CA GLN A 595 -38.91 52.19 -18.89
C GLN A 595 -38.75 53.59 -19.46
N VAL A 596 -39.86 54.31 -19.51
CA VAL A 596 -39.90 55.76 -19.73
C VAL A 596 -40.72 56.37 -18.60
N SER A 597 -40.19 57.40 -17.94
CA SER A 597 -40.88 58.12 -16.87
C SER A 597 -40.84 59.62 -17.10
N GLY A 598 -41.97 60.27 -16.87
CA GLY A 598 -42.07 61.72 -16.77
C GLY A 598 -41.80 62.12 -15.33
N ASN A 599 -40.89 63.07 -15.13
CA ASN A 599 -40.49 63.56 -13.81
C ASN A 599 -41.03 64.98 -13.63
N LEU A 600 -41.62 65.23 -12.46
CA LEU A 600 -42.08 66.56 -12.05
C LEU A 600 -40.92 67.55 -11.97
N ALA A 601 -41.20 68.82 -12.24
CA ALA A 601 -40.29 69.88 -11.84
C ALA A 601 -40.20 69.94 -10.31
N THR A 602 -39.01 70.24 -9.78
CA THR A 602 -38.79 70.33 -8.33
C THR A 602 -38.09 71.63 -7.97
N ALA A 603 -38.48 72.22 -6.84
CA ALA A 603 -37.88 73.44 -6.33
C ALA A 603 -36.44 73.18 -5.87
N GLY A 604 -35.52 74.09 -6.18
CA GLY A 604 -34.10 73.90 -5.84
C GLY A 604 -33.79 74.08 -4.35
N GLY A 605 -34.47 75.01 -3.67
CA GLY A 605 -34.31 75.33 -2.25
C GLY A 605 -32.95 75.94 -1.88
N GLY A 606 -32.95 77.00 -1.07
CA GLY A 606 -31.71 77.59 -0.51
C GLY A 606 -30.78 78.22 -1.56
N GLY A 607 -31.35 78.86 -2.60
CA GLY A 607 -30.61 79.53 -3.66
C GLY A 607 -30.11 78.61 -4.79
N LYS A 608 -30.56 77.35 -4.83
CA LYS A 608 -30.26 76.44 -5.94
C LYS A 608 -31.32 76.57 -7.05
N PRO A 609 -30.93 76.41 -8.34
CA PRO A 609 -31.88 76.37 -9.44
C PRO A 609 -32.90 75.24 -9.29
N SER A 610 -34.13 75.45 -9.76
CA SER A 610 -35.13 74.39 -9.90
C SER A 610 -34.68 73.34 -10.92
N THR A 611 -35.22 72.13 -10.82
CA THR A 611 -35.15 71.15 -11.92
C THR A 611 -36.39 71.31 -12.78
N SER A 612 -36.22 71.48 -14.08
CA SER A 612 -37.35 71.43 -15.02
C SER A 612 -38.00 70.06 -15.03
N ALA A 613 -39.27 70.02 -15.41
CA ALA A 613 -39.92 68.78 -15.79
C ALA A 613 -39.08 68.07 -16.87
N SER A 614 -38.97 66.74 -16.78
CA SER A 614 -38.07 65.97 -17.62
C SER A 614 -38.64 64.62 -17.96
N VAL A 615 -38.04 63.99 -18.95
CA VAL A 615 -38.27 62.58 -19.25
C VAL A 615 -36.99 61.81 -19.00
N THR A 616 -37.12 60.62 -18.43
CA THR A 616 -36.04 59.65 -18.32
C THR A 616 -36.41 58.39 -19.08
N ALA A 617 -35.50 57.90 -19.91
CA ALA A 617 -35.63 56.59 -20.54
C ALA A 617 -34.46 55.69 -20.14
N THR A 618 -34.78 54.45 -19.77
CA THR A 618 -33.82 53.42 -19.45
C THR A 618 -34.04 52.20 -20.33
N GLY A 619 -32.96 51.46 -20.56
CA GLY A 619 -33.00 50.26 -21.38
C GLY A 619 -31.61 49.68 -21.58
N TRP A 620 -31.45 48.89 -22.64
CA TRP A 620 -30.16 48.31 -23.02
C TRP A 620 -29.98 48.28 -24.54
N ALA A 621 -28.72 48.29 -24.97
CA ALA A 621 -28.32 48.15 -26.36
C ALA A 621 -26.95 47.46 -26.48
N TRP A 622 -26.78 46.59 -27.48
CA TRP A 622 -25.61 45.74 -27.68
C TRP A 622 -25.36 45.51 -29.17
N ASP A 623 -24.09 45.32 -29.56
CA ASP A 623 -23.71 44.71 -30.85
C ASP A 623 -22.83 43.44 -30.69
N LEU A 624 -23.14 42.36 -31.41
CA LEU A 624 -22.55 41.02 -31.22
C LEU A 624 -21.15 40.91 -31.80
N ASP A 625 -20.88 41.69 -32.85
CA ASP A 625 -19.63 41.68 -33.60
C ASP A 625 -18.69 42.84 -33.23
N SER A 626 -19.01 43.62 -32.19
CA SER A 626 -18.23 44.79 -31.81
C SER A 626 -18.08 44.91 -30.30
N ASP A 627 -16.87 45.22 -29.85
CA ASP A 627 -16.52 45.44 -28.43
C ASP A 627 -16.80 46.86 -27.95
N ALA A 628 -17.16 47.77 -28.85
CA ALA A 628 -17.44 49.16 -28.53
C ALA A 628 -18.83 49.34 -27.90
N PRO A 629 -18.99 50.24 -26.91
CA PRO A 629 -20.31 50.61 -26.40
C PRO A 629 -21.20 51.18 -27.50
N VAL A 630 -22.46 50.73 -27.53
CA VAL A 630 -23.45 51.20 -28.51
C VAL A 630 -23.86 52.63 -28.21
N PHE A 631 -23.83 53.51 -29.20
CA PHE A 631 -24.32 54.89 -29.07
C PHE A 631 -25.84 54.92 -29.16
N VAL A 632 -26.50 55.64 -28.25
CA VAL A 632 -27.97 55.75 -28.16
C VAL A 632 -28.42 57.21 -28.12
N GLU A 633 -29.52 57.50 -28.81
CA GLU A 633 -30.18 58.80 -28.86
C GLU A 633 -31.58 58.69 -28.23
N LEU A 634 -31.95 59.65 -27.39
CA LEU A 634 -33.29 59.85 -26.84
C LEU A 634 -34.05 60.83 -27.73
N LEU A 635 -35.15 60.36 -28.31
CA LEU A 635 -36.03 61.16 -29.15
C LEU A 635 -37.33 61.45 -28.39
N LEU A 636 -37.75 62.72 -28.36
CA LEU A 636 -39.05 63.17 -27.88
C LEU A 636 -39.82 63.75 -29.06
N ASP A 637 -40.97 63.18 -29.38
CA ASP A 637 -41.79 63.56 -30.53
C ASP A 637 -40.95 63.69 -31.83
N GLN A 638 -40.12 62.67 -32.08
CA GLN A 638 -39.20 62.55 -33.22
C GLN A 638 -37.97 63.48 -33.23
N ALA A 639 -37.82 64.39 -32.25
CA ALA A 639 -36.64 65.24 -32.11
C ALA A 639 -35.63 64.64 -31.13
N VAL A 640 -34.35 64.60 -31.49
CA VAL A 640 -33.28 64.15 -30.56
C VAL A 640 -33.09 65.22 -29.48
N ILE A 641 -33.29 64.84 -28.22
CA ILE A 641 -33.16 65.76 -27.06
C ILE A 641 -32.04 65.37 -26.09
N ALA A 642 -31.55 64.12 -26.16
CA ALA A 642 -30.34 63.68 -25.47
C ALA A 642 -29.67 62.52 -26.21
N SER A 643 -28.40 62.25 -25.89
CA SER A 643 -27.68 61.08 -26.39
C SER A 643 -26.65 60.60 -25.36
N GLY A 644 -26.16 59.38 -25.53
CA GLY A 644 -25.16 58.78 -24.68
C GLY A 644 -24.72 57.41 -25.20
N THR A 645 -24.07 56.63 -24.34
CA THR A 645 -23.64 55.26 -24.67
C THR A 645 -24.30 54.25 -23.74
N ALA A 646 -24.62 53.08 -24.29
CA ALA A 646 -25.05 51.93 -23.53
C ALA A 646 -23.83 51.28 -22.84
N SER A 647 -23.44 51.83 -21.69
CA SER A 647 -22.26 51.42 -20.93
C SER A 647 -22.55 51.22 -19.44
N VAL A 648 -23.83 51.25 -19.04
CA VAL A 648 -24.26 50.98 -17.67
C VAL A 648 -24.33 49.49 -17.45
N ARG A 649 -23.83 49.02 -16.32
CA ARG A 649 -23.82 47.58 -16.00
C ARG A 649 -25.24 47.03 -15.81
N ARG A 650 -25.55 45.93 -16.50
CA ARG A 650 -26.77 45.11 -16.45
C ARG A 650 -26.38 43.64 -16.50
N THR A 651 -27.01 42.81 -15.68
CA THR A 651 -26.69 41.37 -15.56
C THR A 651 -27.88 40.46 -15.85
N ASP A 652 -29.02 41.07 -16.14
CA ASP A 652 -30.33 40.44 -16.32
C ASP A 652 -30.74 40.35 -17.80
N VAL A 653 -29.91 40.84 -18.72
CA VAL A 653 -30.11 40.69 -20.17
C VAL A 653 -29.55 39.34 -20.61
N GLY A 654 -30.42 38.40 -20.97
CA GLY A 654 -30.05 37.04 -21.39
C GLY A 654 -29.49 36.96 -22.81
N GLY A 655 -28.65 35.95 -23.08
CA GLY A 655 -28.07 35.70 -24.41
C GLY A 655 -26.86 36.56 -24.76
N ILE A 656 -26.27 37.21 -23.76
CA ILE A 656 -25.31 38.31 -23.90
C ILE A 656 -24.13 38.02 -22.95
N SER A 657 -22.90 37.98 -23.46
CA SER A 657 -21.68 37.64 -22.69
C SER A 657 -21.06 38.83 -21.93
N ARG A 658 -21.56 40.04 -22.14
CA ARG A 658 -21.09 41.31 -21.53
C ARG A 658 -22.15 41.93 -20.63
N THR A 659 -21.68 42.64 -19.62
CA THR A 659 -22.57 43.30 -18.66
C THR A 659 -22.75 44.79 -18.90
N ASP A 660 -21.88 45.47 -19.65
CA ASP A 660 -21.92 46.94 -19.77
C ASP A 660 -22.75 47.37 -20.99
N VAL A 661 -24.07 47.19 -20.89
CA VAL A 661 -25.00 47.26 -22.04
C VAL A 661 -26.23 48.11 -21.77
N GLY A 662 -26.39 48.64 -20.56
CA GLY A 662 -27.53 49.47 -20.16
C GLY A 662 -27.34 50.95 -20.51
N PHE A 663 -28.44 51.68 -20.65
CA PHE A 663 -28.45 53.14 -20.75
C PHE A 663 -29.50 53.76 -19.81
N SER A 664 -29.27 55.02 -19.44
CA SER A 664 -30.23 55.88 -18.73
C SER A 664 -30.03 57.31 -19.20
N LEU A 665 -30.97 57.83 -19.99
CA LEU A 665 -30.92 59.18 -20.55
C LEU A 665 -32.04 60.01 -19.93
N THR A 666 -31.70 61.18 -19.39
CA THR A 666 -32.67 62.15 -18.86
C THR A 666 -32.53 63.47 -19.59
N ALA A 667 -33.65 64.06 -20.00
CA ALA A 667 -33.67 65.34 -20.70
C ALA A 667 -34.89 66.18 -20.29
N PRO A 668 -34.77 67.52 -20.22
CA PRO A 668 -35.91 68.39 -19.99
C PRO A 668 -37.02 68.18 -21.03
N ALA A 669 -38.27 68.21 -20.58
CA ALA A 669 -39.44 68.05 -21.43
C ALA A 669 -40.58 68.94 -20.91
N VAL A 670 -41.41 69.45 -21.82
CA VAL A 670 -42.60 70.22 -21.46
C VAL A 670 -43.61 69.27 -20.79
N PRO A 671 -44.40 69.71 -19.80
CA PRO A 671 -45.51 68.91 -19.29
C PRO A 671 -46.54 68.57 -20.38
N GLY A 672 -47.01 67.32 -20.39
CA GLY A 672 -47.92 66.84 -21.44
C GLY A 672 -47.68 65.39 -21.83
N SER A 673 -48.47 64.90 -22.78
CA SER A 673 -48.28 63.56 -23.36
C SER A 673 -47.28 63.63 -24.50
N HIS A 674 -46.24 62.80 -24.44
CA HIS A 674 -45.17 62.73 -25.43
C HIS A 674 -44.87 61.30 -25.86
N GLU A 675 -44.39 61.14 -27.09
CA GLU A 675 -43.77 59.89 -27.56
C GLU A 675 -42.26 59.93 -27.34
N VAL A 676 -41.73 58.91 -26.68
CA VAL A 676 -40.30 58.80 -26.37
C VAL A 676 -39.74 57.56 -27.03
N CYS A 677 -38.80 57.75 -27.96
CA CYS A 677 -38.14 56.67 -28.68
C CYS A 677 -36.65 56.62 -28.35
N ILE A 678 -36.07 55.43 -28.41
CA ILE A 678 -34.61 55.26 -28.38
C ILE A 678 -34.13 54.76 -29.73
N ARG A 679 -33.08 55.39 -30.26
CA ARG A 679 -32.38 54.95 -31.47
C ARG A 679 -30.93 54.61 -31.14
N ALA A 680 -30.48 53.44 -31.54
CA ALA A 680 -29.09 53.01 -31.43
C ALA A 680 -28.34 53.22 -32.74
N THR A 681 -27.02 53.34 -32.66
CA THR A 681 -26.11 53.37 -33.81
C THR A 681 -25.12 52.21 -33.72
N ASP A 682 -25.07 51.40 -34.78
CA ASP A 682 -24.12 50.31 -34.94
C ASP A 682 -22.68 50.83 -34.86
N PRO A 683 -21.84 50.30 -33.94
CA PRO A 683 -20.48 50.79 -33.78
C PRO A 683 -19.59 50.56 -35.01
N THR A 684 -19.89 49.55 -35.82
CA THR A 684 -19.13 49.12 -36.98
C THR A 684 -19.64 49.81 -38.25
N THR A 685 -20.90 49.62 -38.61
CA THR A 685 -21.49 50.10 -39.88
C THR A 685 -21.97 51.54 -39.82
N LYS A 686 -22.19 52.08 -38.62
CA LYS A 686 -22.86 53.37 -38.35
C LYS A 686 -24.34 53.39 -38.77
N GLU A 687 -24.93 52.24 -39.07
CA GLU A 687 -26.36 52.12 -39.31
C GLU A 687 -27.16 52.45 -38.05
N ARG A 688 -28.34 53.06 -38.21
CA ARG A 688 -29.18 53.48 -37.08
C ARG A 688 -30.41 52.60 -36.95
N VAL A 689 -30.65 52.06 -35.76
CA VAL A 689 -31.74 51.13 -35.46
C VAL A 689 -32.63 51.69 -34.36
N ASN A 690 -33.95 51.71 -34.57
CA ASN A 690 -34.91 52.11 -33.54
C ASN A 690 -35.13 50.95 -32.56
N LEU A 691 -34.85 51.18 -31.28
CA LEU A 691 -34.98 50.18 -30.21
C LEU A 691 -36.38 50.11 -29.59
N GLY A 692 -37.25 51.06 -29.93
CA GLY A 692 -38.64 51.12 -29.49
C GLY A 692 -39.07 52.51 -29.03
N CYS A 693 -40.39 52.69 -28.93
CA CYS A 693 -41.04 53.92 -28.49
C CYS A 693 -42.05 53.62 -27.38
N LYS A 694 -42.20 54.54 -26.42
CA LYS A 694 -43.25 54.50 -25.40
C LYS A 694 -43.87 55.88 -25.23
N THR A 695 -45.17 55.93 -25.03
CA THR A 695 -45.87 57.16 -24.64
C THR A 695 -45.68 57.41 -23.16
N VAL A 696 -45.39 58.66 -22.79
CA VAL A 696 -45.26 59.08 -21.39
C VAL A 696 -46.02 60.38 -21.17
N VAL A 697 -46.60 60.53 -19.99
CA VAL A 697 -47.13 61.82 -19.55
C VAL A 697 -46.09 62.45 -18.65
N VAL A 698 -45.51 63.57 -19.09
CA VAL A 698 -44.67 64.43 -18.27
C VAL A 698 -45.61 65.21 -17.35
N PRO A 699 -45.52 65.02 -16.03
CA PRO A 699 -46.47 65.59 -15.10
C PRO A 699 -46.26 67.11 -14.95
N ASN A 700 -47.34 67.83 -14.70
CA ASN A 700 -47.36 69.27 -14.51
C ASN A 700 -47.38 69.61 -13.01
N THR A 701 -46.51 70.52 -12.60
CA THR A 701 -46.49 71.13 -11.28
C THR A 701 -47.42 72.33 -11.27
N ALA A 702 -48.40 72.37 -10.36
CA ALA A 702 -49.33 73.50 -10.33
C ALA A 702 -48.61 74.81 -9.99
N ALA A 703 -48.96 75.89 -10.70
CA ALA A 703 -48.52 77.23 -10.35
C ALA A 703 -48.91 77.60 -8.91
N ASN A 704 -48.11 78.43 -8.25
CA ASN A 704 -48.29 78.79 -6.84
C ASN A 704 -47.93 80.25 -6.58
N GLY A 705 -48.53 80.86 -5.56
CA GLY A 705 -48.31 82.25 -5.18
C GLY A 705 -48.99 82.60 -3.86
N VAL A 706 -48.82 83.84 -3.42
CA VAL A 706 -49.48 84.41 -2.23
C VAL A 706 -49.83 85.89 -2.50
N ILE A 707 -50.90 86.40 -1.91
CA ILE A 707 -51.17 87.84 -1.83
C ILE A 707 -50.40 88.38 -0.62
N ASP A 708 -49.43 89.27 -0.83
CA ASP A 708 -48.73 89.89 0.30
C ASP A 708 -49.64 90.91 1.00
N GLU A 709 -50.36 91.71 0.21
CA GLU A 709 -51.26 92.75 0.72
C GLU A 709 -52.50 92.93 -0.16
N ALA A 710 -53.65 93.11 0.49
CA ALA A 710 -54.88 93.60 -0.11
C ALA A 710 -55.48 94.67 0.81
N SER A 711 -55.33 95.95 0.47
CA SER A 711 -55.68 97.08 1.33
C SER A 711 -56.53 98.12 0.62
N ALA A 712 -57.49 98.71 1.33
CA ALA A 712 -58.32 99.79 0.81
C ALA A 712 -57.64 101.15 0.98
N SER A 713 -57.78 102.00 -0.03
CA SER A 713 -57.50 103.43 0.01
C SER A 713 -58.67 104.17 -0.66
N SER A 714 -58.74 105.50 -0.56
CA SER A 714 -59.91 106.29 -1.02
C SER A 714 -60.35 105.94 -2.46
N GLY A 715 -61.37 105.09 -2.59
CA GLY A 715 -61.94 104.62 -3.85
C GLY A 715 -61.19 103.51 -4.59
N THR A 716 -60.16 102.89 -4.01
CA THR A 716 -59.41 101.78 -4.65
C THR A 716 -58.96 100.69 -3.67
N ILE A 717 -58.81 99.46 -4.17
CA ILE A 717 -58.18 98.33 -3.46
C ILE A 717 -56.83 98.07 -4.12
N ASN A 718 -55.75 98.19 -3.34
CA ASN A 718 -54.40 97.87 -3.77
C ASN A 718 -54.11 96.40 -3.47
N VAL A 719 -53.67 95.65 -4.48
CA VAL A 719 -53.35 94.23 -4.38
C VAL A 719 -51.92 94.04 -4.83
N ARG A 720 -51.07 93.46 -3.97
CA ARG A 720 -49.71 93.02 -4.34
C ARG A 720 -49.44 91.62 -3.81
N GLY A 721 -48.62 90.88 -4.53
CA GLY A 721 -48.29 89.51 -4.21
C GLY A 721 -47.19 88.96 -5.11
N TRP A 722 -47.07 87.64 -5.14
CA TRP A 722 -46.20 86.93 -6.07
C TRP A 722 -46.85 85.65 -6.60
N ALA A 723 -46.39 85.21 -7.77
CA ALA A 723 -46.78 83.96 -8.39
C ALA A 723 -45.63 83.38 -9.22
N HIS A 724 -45.54 82.06 -9.29
CA HIS A 724 -44.58 81.32 -10.11
C HIS A 724 -45.14 79.96 -10.53
N ASP A 725 -44.47 79.30 -11.46
CA ASP A 725 -44.73 77.92 -11.85
C ASP A 725 -43.37 77.21 -12.00
N LEU A 726 -43.21 76.03 -11.41
CA LEU A 726 -41.93 75.31 -11.41
C LEU A 726 -41.58 74.72 -12.78
N ASP A 727 -42.58 74.55 -13.66
CA ASP A 727 -42.38 73.96 -14.98
C ASP A 727 -41.78 74.96 -15.99
N THR A 728 -41.72 76.26 -15.65
CA THR A 728 -41.14 77.31 -16.50
C THR A 728 -40.31 78.32 -15.70
N THR A 729 -39.27 78.86 -16.32
CA THR A 729 -38.51 80.00 -15.77
C THR A 729 -39.05 81.35 -16.24
N SER A 730 -40.08 81.35 -17.09
CA SER A 730 -40.73 82.58 -17.54
C SER A 730 -41.71 83.10 -16.49
N PRO A 731 -41.85 84.43 -16.31
CA PRO A 731 -42.88 84.99 -15.45
C PRO A 731 -44.28 84.47 -15.81
N VAL A 732 -45.07 84.12 -14.81
CA VAL A 732 -46.42 83.59 -15.00
C VAL A 732 -47.47 84.70 -15.01
N ALA A 733 -48.55 84.49 -15.74
CA ALA A 733 -49.67 85.42 -15.72
C ALA A 733 -50.50 85.24 -14.44
N VAL A 734 -51.10 86.34 -13.98
CA VAL A 734 -51.93 86.40 -12.78
C VAL A 734 -53.23 87.13 -13.11
N HIS A 735 -54.37 86.51 -12.82
CA HIS A 735 -55.70 87.11 -13.03
C HIS A 735 -56.32 87.50 -11.69
N VAL A 736 -56.74 88.76 -11.59
CA VAL A 736 -57.35 89.33 -10.38
C VAL A 736 -58.84 89.53 -10.61
N TYR A 737 -59.64 89.06 -9.64
CA TYR A 737 -61.10 89.15 -9.63
C TYR A 737 -61.56 89.93 -8.40
N LEU A 738 -62.56 90.80 -8.59
CA LEU A 738 -63.25 91.52 -7.53
C LEU A 738 -64.72 91.08 -7.51
N ASP A 739 -65.18 90.54 -6.39
CA ASP A 739 -66.55 90.03 -6.20
C ASP A 739 -66.99 89.04 -7.31
N GLY A 740 -66.05 88.27 -7.83
CA GLY A 740 -66.29 87.28 -8.88
C GLY A 740 -66.22 87.82 -10.31
N ALA A 741 -66.05 89.13 -10.52
CA ALA A 741 -65.78 89.73 -11.84
C ALA A 741 -64.28 89.83 -12.09
N HIS A 742 -63.82 89.48 -13.29
CA HIS A 742 -62.42 89.65 -13.70
C HIS A 742 -62.12 91.14 -13.90
N VAL A 743 -61.09 91.66 -13.22
CA VAL A 743 -60.79 93.10 -13.22
C VAL A 743 -59.38 93.44 -13.69
N ALA A 744 -58.43 92.49 -13.65
CA ALA A 744 -57.08 92.71 -14.18
C ALA A 744 -56.37 91.40 -14.56
N SER A 745 -55.57 91.44 -15.63
CA SER A 745 -54.57 90.41 -15.96
C SER A 745 -53.19 91.05 -15.89
N LEU A 746 -52.29 90.45 -15.10
CA LEU A 746 -50.94 90.94 -14.85
C LEU A 746 -49.93 89.86 -15.22
N LEU A 747 -48.69 90.27 -15.48
CA LEU A 747 -47.56 89.35 -15.50
C LEU A 747 -46.82 89.49 -14.17
N ALA A 748 -46.54 88.38 -13.49
CA ALA A 748 -45.82 88.37 -12.23
C ALA A 748 -44.32 88.56 -12.44
N ASN A 749 -43.89 89.70 -13.00
CA ASN A 749 -42.52 89.96 -13.41
C ASN A 749 -41.73 90.91 -12.49
N GLY A 750 -42.32 91.31 -11.36
CA GLY A 750 -41.67 92.13 -10.34
C GLY A 750 -40.55 91.36 -9.62
N ASP A 751 -39.52 92.08 -9.17
CA ASP A 751 -38.35 91.49 -8.51
C ASP A 751 -38.69 90.95 -7.11
N ARG A 752 -38.40 89.66 -6.89
CA ARG A 752 -38.67 88.87 -5.68
C ARG A 752 -37.51 87.89 -5.40
N PRO A 753 -36.35 88.38 -4.92
CA PRO A 753 -35.20 87.53 -4.61
C PRO A 753 -35.47 86.50 -3.50
N ASP A 754 -36.42 86.78 -2.61
CA ASP A 754 -36.88 85.87 -1.57
C ASP A 754 -37.57 84.62 -2.14
N ILE A 755 -38.31 84.79 -3.24
CA ILE A 755 -39.00 83.70 -3.94
C ILE A 755 -38.01 82.89 -4.78
N ASP A 756 -37.07 83.55 -5.47
CA ASP A 756 -35.99 82.88 -6.19
C ASP A 756 -35.14 81.99 -5.26
N ASN A 757 -34.77 82.52 -4.08
CA ASN A 757 -34.03 81.75 -3.08
C ASN A 757 -34.79 80.51 -2.60
N THR A 758 -36.13 80.54 -2.63
CA THR A 758 -36.98 79.45 -2.17
C THR A 758 -37.19 78.41 -3.28
N PHE A 759 -37.48 78.84 -4.51
CA PHE A 759 -37.92 77.95 -5.59
C PHE A 759 -36.89 77.75 -6.71
N GLY A 760 -35.99 78.71 -6.93
CA GLY A 760 -34.90 78.62 -7.90
C GLY A 760 -35.31 78.84 -9.35
N THR A 761 -36.44 79.51 -9.59
CA THR A 761 -37.05 79.74 -10.91
C THR A 761 -36.72 81.10 -11.53
N GLY A 762 -35.89 81.92 -10.87
CA GLY A 762 -35.56 83.28 -11.26
C GLY A 762 -36.16 84.33 -10.30
N ARG A 763 -35.80 85.61 -10.48
CA ARG A 763 -36.22 86.68 -9.57
C ARG A 763 -37.55 87.35 -9.92
N GLN A 764 -38.11 87.06 -11.09
CA GLN A 764 -39.26 87.78 -11.63
C GLN A 764 -40.57 87.05 -11.29
N HIS A 765 -41.11 87.35 -10.10
CA HIS A 765 -42.30 86.67 -9.56
C HIS A 765 -43.32 87.61 -8.89
N GLY A 766 -43.04 88.90 -8.73
CA GLY A 766 -43.95 89.85 -8.06
C GLY A 766 -45.04 90.40 -8.99
N PHE A 767 -46.22 90.69 -8.44
CA PHE A 767 -47.28 91.45 -9.14
C PHE A 767 -47.88 92.52 -8.21
N ALA A 768 -48.37 93.61 -8.79
CA ALA A 768 -49.11 94.64 -8.07
C ALA A 768 -50.12 95.36 -8.99
N THR A 769 -51.29 95.72 -8.46
CA THR A 769 -52.31 96.52 -9.16
C THR A 769 -53.19 97.29 -8.18
N SER A 770 -53.84 98.34 -8.66
CA SER A 770 -54.82 99.14 -7.92
C SER A 770 -56.16 99.08 -8.65
N ILE A 771 -57.20 98.63 -7.97
CA ILE A 771 -58.51 98.36 -8.55
C ILE A 771 -59.50 99.38 -8.02
N PRO A 772 -60.19 100.17 -8.85
CA PRO A 772 -61.27 101.04 -8.40
C PRO A 772 -62.38 100.23 -7.72
N ALA A 773 -62.81 100.67 -6.53
CA ALA A 773 -63.84 100.00 -5.74
C ALA A 773 -64.74 101.03 -5.06
N GLN A 774 -66.04 100.74 -5.02
CA GLN A 774 -67.01 101.57 -4.32
C GLN A 774 -66.90 101.33 -2.80
N PRO A 775 -67.45 102.21 -1.95
CA PRO A 775 -67.55 101.93 -0.52
C PRO A 775 -68.33 100.62 -0.27
N GLY A 776 -67.76 99.71 0.51
CA GLY A 776 -68.31 98.39 0.75
C GLY A 776 -67.27 97.32 1.04
N THR A 777 -67.74 96.14 1.42
CA THR A 777 -66.89 94.96 1.62
C THR A 777 -66.78 94.17 0.31
N HIS A 778 -65.57 94.02 -0.19
CA HIS A 778 -65.26 93.36 -1.44
C HIS A 778 -64.39 92.13 -1.22
N THR A 779 -64.52 91.11 -2.07
CA THR A 779 -63.65 89.93 -2.09
C THR A 779 -62.71 90.01 -3.28
N VAL A 780 -61.42 90.09 -3.02
CA VAL A 780 -60.35 89.97 -4.01
C VAL A 780 -59.94 88.50 -4.11
N ARG A 781 -59.98 87.93 -5.31
CA ARG A 781 -59.43 86.60 -5.61
C ARG A 781 -58.38 86.70 -6.69
N VAL A 782 -57.25 86.03 -6.48
CA VAL A 782 -56.14 86.03 -7.43
C VAL A 782 -55.87 84.59 -7.89
N TYR A 783 -55.72 84.39 -9.20
CA TYR A 783 -55.39 83.11 -9.82
C TYR A 783 -54.03 83.18 -10.50
N ALA A 784 -53.19 82.16 -10.31
CA ALA A 784 -52.00 81.95 -11.13
C ALA A 784 -52.42 81.22 -12.41
N ILE A 785 -51.89 81.62 -13.56
CA ILE A 785 -52.11 80.91 -14.82
C ILE A 785 -50.97 79.91 -15.00
N GLY A 786 -51.32 78.61 -14.96
CA GLY A 786 -50.35 77.52 -15.10
C GLY A 786 -49.71 77.47 -16.50
N TRP A 787 -48.46 77.01 -16.54
CA TRP A 787 -47.72 76.71 -17.75
C TRP A 787 -47.61 75.18 -17.94
N PRO A 788 -47.76 74.64 -19.16
CA PRO A 788 -48.21 75.32 -20.37
C PRO A 788 -49.68 75.77 -20.26
N ALA A 789 -50.07 76.78 -21.05
CA ALA A 789 -51.40 77.38 -20.96
C ALA A 789 -52.52 76.32 -21.07
N GLY A 790 -53.40 76.28 -20.07
CA GLY A 790 -54.47 75.28 -19.97
C GLY A 790 -54.21 74.16 -18.95
N SER A 791 -53.06 74.15 -18.27
CA SER A 791 -52.71 73.17 -17.22
C SER A 791 -53.43 73.35 -15.87
N GLY A 792 -54.35 74.32 -15.78
CA GLY A 792 -55.13 74.63 -14.58
C GLY A 792 -54.69 75.95 -13.95
N ASN A 793 -55.67 76.74 -13.48
CA ASN A 793 -55.42 78.06 -12.90
C ASN A 793 -55.75 78.01 -11.40
N PRO A 794 -54.80 77.62 -10.53
CA PRO A 794 -55.06 77.55 -9.11
C PRO A 794 -55.35 78.93 -8.52
N ILE A 795 -56.25 78.98 -7.55
CA ILE A 795 -56.44 80.16 -6.71
C ILE A 795 -55.18 80.32 -5.87
N ILE A 796 -54.49 81.45 -6.02
CA ILE A 796 -53.36 81.85 -5.18
C ILE A 796 -53.87 82.16 -3.77
N GLU A 797 -54.80 83.11 -3.64
CA GLU A 797 -55.40 83.49 -2.37
C GLU A 797 -56.71 84.28 -2.59
N SER A 798 -57.58 84.31 -1.58
CA SER A 798 -58.80 85.11 -1.53
C SER A 798 -58.79 85.97 -0.27
N ARG A 799 -58.93 87.29 -0.41
CA ARG A 799 -58.97 88.24 0.73
C ARG A 799 -60.19 89.14 0.67
N THR A 800 -60.78 89.39 1.83
CA THR A 800 -61.90 90.32 1.99
C THR A 800 -61.35 91.67 2.45
N VAL A 801 -61.73 92.74 1.74
CA VAL A 801 -61.26 94.11 1.99
C VAL A 801 -62.48 95.03 2.06
N THR A 802 -62.55 95.85 3.11
CA THR A 802 -63.61 96.86 3.25
C THR A 802 -63.08 98.24 2.85
N VAL A 803 -63.73 98.85 1.86
CA VAL A 803 -63.48 100.22 1.40
C VAL A 803 -64.46 101.15 2.11
N ASN A 804 -63.94 102.16 2.80
CA ASN A 804 -64.75 103.14 3.54
C ASN A 804 -65.26 104.26 2.63
#